data_AF-E3CWT6-F1
#
_entry.id   AF-E3CWT6-F1
#
_cell.length_a   1.000
_cell.length_b   1.000
_cell.length_c   1.000
_cell.angle_alpha   90.00
_cell.angle_beta   90.00
_cell.angle_gamma   90.00
#
_symmetry.space_group_name_H-M   'P 1'
#
loop_
_entity.id
_entity.type
_entity.pdbx_description
1 polymer ?
#
loop_
_entity_poly.entity_id
_entity_poly.type
_entity_poly.pdbx_seq_one_letter_code
_entity_poly.pdbx_strand_id
1 'polypeptide(L)'
;MSRFVRRLLAATLGVFILAVPALAAPVRSLPRDGFGAPGAGDSQQQILQILRQGKGAIPTTPYGGVNIASDPVLAKLLYPDVVKNWFDGKVAGITLQTPAFTSNHGSDVQGQVGWNTTQEELLGFLNNLPKSNMRVQIVAEFAAKTSAGAVEQTFKLPLAVFSKPPVFDPADLKALGKPVVYLQAMIHGDEHSGGEAMLALAQKLATDELRVLDKISVVMIPRFNVDGAWRYTRGTNTANPVWGQPELSRGFDQNRDHTSFSSPITRTIHTVVNAYRPDVCIDCHEMGYGFNRESSGGTSLGYRDFYLFDLVTLIAHPANVPASVTALNRQLESGIAQDLRSRGLNWDYYFYGWASRQVSADVLSTDLSTLISGEVDVTTELMEGPPDEAMTDSALSLKPAVSMLFETRSPKVLPNYKTRVYAHLSALESVLRQVAARPDTYRDTVAAARAAVAAQGAAPGAGNDLILWVRQKTMVSPDQAVLSFNAAHTQVAPGTLKMNKSYRNDQLTPVKSVARPYAYILSGDMGAVAERLTCTGVTVRRLTQATSVPVEAYRIDEVVNDDDPALDMEHRGTDYFPWNGTITKVINGVTASSRTVTFPAGSYVVTLDQPSANPAALALEPLANRNLGNYWLTMNALGKSTAGFVPVTVGGEYPVYRCMSVLSLPAEALSVARPFLDGAVVASCLPLGSAELAPLNKTALGSKEVRFGYFFTAEATDQPGQKPAGFDLVLPKEGNGYTLETWYLYDWVQGTFVPATPVASTSGARTVRVEGNALDASGRVLAVATGVIPTITHTPTPGHRSSGGCDAGAFPAVAVLLVLAPVAFLRRR
;
A
#
# COMPACT_ATOMS: atom_id res chain seq x y z
N MET A 1 44.05 3.70 -15.30
CA MET A 1 43.09 2.74 -14.70
C MET A 1 41.65 2.99 -15.19
N SER A 2 41.35 2.85 -16.51
CA SER A 2 40.02 3.21 -17.09
C SER A 2 39.34 2.14 -17.95
N ARG A 3 39.72 0.86 -17.84
CA ARG A 3 39.05 -0.25 -18.56
C ARG A 3 38.24 -1.19 -17.66
N PHE A 4 38.44 -1.12 -16.35
CA PHE A 4 37.85 -2.08 -15.40
C PHE A 4 36.39 -1.73 -15.04
N VAL A 5 36.08 -0.44 -14.84
CA VAL A 5 34.72 0.03 -14.54
C VAL A 5 33.78 -0.19 -15.74
N ARG A 6 34.26 -0.07 -16.99
CA ARG A 6 33.46 -0.39 -18.19
C ARG A 6 33.13 -1.88 -18.33
N ARG A 7 33.96 -2.79 -17.78
CA ARG A 7 33.72 -4.25 -17.87
C ARG A 7 32.69 -4.75 -16.85
N LEU A 8 32.60 -4.11 -15.69
CA LEU A 8 31.53 -4.42 -14.73
C LEU A 8 30.14 -3.95 -15.24
N LEU A 9 30.12 -2.93 -16.10
CA LEU A 9 28.92 -2.32 -16.69
C LEU A 9 28.35 -3.06 -17.92
N ALA A 10 29.11 -3.98 -18.52
CA ALA A 10 28.70 -4.67 -19.75
C ALA A 10 28.02 -6.03 -19.49
N ALA A 11 28.01 -6.54 -18.26
CA ALA A 11 27.45 -7.85 -17.91
C ALA A 11 25.93 -7.82 -17.63
N THR A 12 25.26 -6.68 -17.81
CA THR A 12 23.83 -6.48 -17.49
C THR A 12 22.97 -6.11 -18.70
N LEU A 13 23.53 -6.14 -19.93
CA LEU A 13 22.77 -5.90 -21.16
C LEU A 13 22.95 -7.05 -22.16
N GLY A 14 21.86 -7.79 -22.38
CA GLY A 14 21.74 -8.78 -23.45
C GLY A 14 20.28 -8.94 -23.84
N VAL A 15 19.68 -7.90 -24.44
CA VAL A 15 18.38 -8.01 -25.13
C VAL A 15 18.66 -8.27 -26.60
N PHE A 16 18.25 -9.44 -27.08
CA PHE A 16 18.29 -9.81 -28.49
C PHE A 16 17.20 -9.06 -29.27
N ILE A 17 17.65 -8.28 -30.26
CA ILE A 17 16.85 -7.93 -31.45
C ILE A 17 17.17 -8.99 -32.49
N LEU A 18 16.19 -9.71 -33.00
CA LEU A 18 16.23 -10.29 -34.36
C LEU A 18 14.83 -10.70 -34.87
N ALA A 19 14.47 -10.06 -35.98
CA ALA A 19 13.73 -10.55 -37.16
C ALA A 19 12.39 -11.30 -36.97
N VAL A 20 11.32 -10.59 -37.34
CA VAL A 20 10.01 -11.08 -37.76
C VAL A 20 10.10 -11.79 -39.12
N PRO A 21 9.41 -12.93 -39.30
CA PRO A 21 8.80 -13.25 -40.59
C PRO A 21 7.28 -13.21 -40.47
N ALA A 22 6.68 -12.47 -41.40
CA ALA A 22 5.25 -12.38 -41.62
C ALA A 22 4.69 -13.72 -42.09
N LEU A 23 3.60 -14.18 -41.48
CA LEU A 23 2.64 -15.10 -42.08
C LEU A 23 1.25 -14.80 -41.49
N ALA A 24 0.44 -14.15 -42.32
CA ALA A 24 -0.96 -13.87 -42.08
C ALA A 24 -1.79 -15.13 -42.31
N ALA A 25 -2.69 -15.44 -41.36
CA ALA A 25 -3.87 -16.27 -41.61
C ALA A 25 -5.01 -15.83 -40.66
N PRO A 26 -6.27 -15.84 -41.13
CA PRO A 26 -7.37 -15.12 -40.48
C PRO A 26 -7.94 -15.90 -39.28
N VAL A 27 -8.16 -15.19 -38.17
CA VAL A 27 -8.91 -15.71 -37.02
C VAL A 27 -10.38 -15.85 -37.43
N ARG A 28 -10.83 -17.10 -37.56
CA ARG A 28 -12.25 -17.45 -37.65
C ARG A 28 -12.89 -17.26 -36.27
N SER A 29 -13.87 -16.38 -36.19
CA SER A 29 -14.85 -16.30 -35.12
C SER A 29 -15.64 -17.60 -35.03
N LEU A 30 -15.66 -18.23 -33.85
CA LEU A 30 -16.57 -19.33 -33.51
C LEU A 30 -17.09 -19.15 -32.07
N PRO A 31 -18.27 -19.73 -31.75
CA PRO A 31 -19.33 -19.05 -31.02
C PRO A 31 -19.26 -19.25 -29.51
N ARG A 32 -19.71 -18.22 -28.78
CA ARG A 32 -19.99 -18.26 -27.35
C ARG A 32 -21.39 -18.83 -27.16
N ASP A 33 -21.49 -20.05 -26.62
CA ASP A 33 -22.72 -20.56 -26.02
C ASP A 33 -22.38 -21.31 -24.73
N GLY A 34 -23.08 -20.93 -23.65
CA GLY A 34 -23.31 -21.78 -22.47
C GLY A 34 -22.51 -21.43 -21.21
N PHE A 35 -23.03 -20.49 -20.41
CA PHE A 35 -23.38 -20.61 -18.98
C PHE A 35 -23.62 -19.19 -18.42
N GLY A 36 -24.90 -18.82 -18.30
CA GLY A 36 -25.34 -17.47 -17.96
C GLY A 36 -25.33 -17.20 -16.46
N ALA A 37 -24.55 -16.20 -16.05
CA ALA A 37 -24.86 -15.40 -14.88
C ALA A 37 -26.06 -14.48 -15.23
N PRO A 38 -27.12 -14.39 -14.41
CA PRO A 38 -28.26 -13.56 -14.74
C PRO A 38 -27.93 -12.07 -14.60
N GLY A 39 -27.90 -11.38 -15.74
CA GLY A 39 -28.57 -10.09 -15.91
C GLY A 39 -28.01 -8.85 -15.20
N ALA A 40 -26.76 -8.48 -15.46
CA ALA A 40 -26.32 -7.08 -15.42
C ALA A 40 -26.01 -6.60 -16.84
N GLY A 41 -27.00 -6.68 -17.72
CA GLY A 41 -26.89 -6.35 -19.14
C GLY A 41 -27.52 -4.99 -19.48
N ASP A 42 -26.74 -4.15 -20.15
CA ASP A 42 -27.11 -2.95 -20.94
C ASP A 42 -27.61 -1.66 -20.26
N SER A 43 -28.21 -1.64 -19.08
CA SER A 43 -28.62 -0.36 -18.45
C SER A 43 -27.45 0.38 -17.74
N GLN A 44 -26.46 -0.35 -17.22
CA GLN A 44 -25.27 0.25 -16.61
C GLN A 44 -24.34 0.91 -17.64
N GLN A 45 -24.25 0.38 -18.87
CA GLN A 45 -23.40 0.97 -19.91
C GLN A 45 -23.96 2.30 -20.45
N GLN A 46 -25.29 2.45 -20.55
CA GLN A 46 -25.94 3.69 -20.99
C GLN A 46 -25.88 4.81 -19.93
N ILE A 47 -26.01 4.49 -18.64
CA ILE A 47 -25.81 5.46 -17.54
C ILE A 47 -24.32 5.84 -17.42
N LEU A 48 -23.41 4.90 -17.66
CA LEU A 48 -21.99 5.20 -17.83
C LEU A 48 -21.69 6.03 -19.09
N GLN A 49 -22.60 6.11 -20.06
CA GLN A 49 -22.49 6.90 -21.30
C GLN A 49 -22.97 8.34 -21.12
N ILE A 50 -23.97 8.58 -20.27
CA ILE A 50 -24.41 9.95 -19.92
C ILE A 50 -23.42 10.60 -18.92
N LEU A 51 -22.72 9.79 -18.11
CA LEU A 51 -21.59 10.21 -17.26
C LEU A 51 -20.22 10.20 -17.99
N ARG A 52 -20.20 10.06 -19.32
CA ARG A 52 -18.99 10.10 -20.19
C ARG A 52 -18.79 11.49 -20.82
N GLN A 53 -18.75 12.56 -20.02
CA GLN A 53 -17.96 13.71 -20.46
C GLN A 53 -16.48 13.28 -20.47
N GLY A 54 -15.93 13.07 -21.67
CA GLY A 54 -14.49 12.98 -21.96
C GLY A 54 -13.63 12.12 -21.04
N LYS A 55 -13.91 10.82 -20.89
CA LYS A 55 -13.07 9.92 -20.09
C LYS A 55 -11.68 9.75 -20.73
N GLY A 56 -10.69 10.42 -20.12
CA GLY A 56 -9.31 10.55 -20.59
C GLY A 56 -8.81 11.99 -20.63
N ALA A 57 -9.72 12.97 -20.68
CA ALA A 57 -9.37 14.39 -20.63
C ALA A 57 -9.13 14.85 -19.18
N ILE A 58 -8.29 15.86 -19.01
CA ILE A 58 -8.16 16.61 -17.75
C ILE A 58 -9.56 17.20 -17.43
N PRO A 59 -10.08 17.04 -16.19
CA PRO A 59 -11.37 17.63 -15.84
C PRO A 59 -11.33 19.14 -16.07
N THR A 60 -12.44 19.73 -16.53
CA THR A 60 -12.60 21.18 -16.66
C THR A 60 -12.41 21.90 -15.33
N THR A 61 -12.64 21.19 -14.21
CA THR A 61 -12.39 21.63 -12.85
C THR A 61 -11.45 20.64 -12.16
N PRO A 62 -10.13 20.87 -12.15
CA PRO A 62 -9.19 20.06 -11.39
C PRO A 62 -9.58 19.94 -9.91
N TYR A 63 -9.24 18.80 -9.29
CA TYR A 63 -9.62 18.46 -7.90
C TYR A 63 -11.14 18.39 -7.63
N GLY A 64 -11.96 18.37 -8.67
CA GLY A 64 -13.40 18.41 -8.51
C GLY A 64 -14.19 18.21 -9.79
N GLY A 65 -15.37 18.81 -9.82
CA GLY A 65 -16.32 18.66 -10.89
C GLY A 65 -17.72 19.08 -10.45
N VAL A 66 -18.72 18.52 -11.11
CA VAL A 66 -20.12 18.81 -10.78
C VAL A 66 -20.60 17.95 -9.62
N ASN A 67 -21.30 18.57 -8.68
CA ASN A 67 -21.96 17.91 -7.56
C ASN A 67 -23.08 16.99 -8.05
N ILE A 68 -22.89 15.68 -7.92
CA ILE A 68 -23.76 14.58 -8.39
C ILE A 68 -23.90 14.50 -9.92
N ALA A 69 -24.52 15.50 -10.55
CA ALA A 69 -24.85 15.57 -11.98
C ALA A 69 -25.06 17.04 -12.39
N SER A 70 -24.88 17.39 -13.68
CA SER A 70 -25.04 18.76 -14.19
C SER A 70 -26.48 19.23 -14.34
N ASP A 71 -27.41 18.29 -14.54
CA ASP A 71 -28.83 18.60 -14.49
C ASP A 71 -29.27 18.64 -13.00
N PRO A 72 -29.81 19.77 -12.50
CA PRO A 72 -30.19 19.90 -11.10
C PRO A 72 -31.33 18.98 -10.65
N VAL A 73 -32.26 18.65 -11.54
CA VAL A 73 -33.37 17.73 -11.25
C VAL A 73 -32.81 16.31 -11.12
N LEU A 74 -31.98 15.88 -12.07
CA LEU A 74 -31.29 14.60 -12.01
C LEU A 74 -30.38 14.50 -10.79
N ALA A 75 -29.68 15.57 -10.44
CA ALA A 75 -28.82 15.59 -9.26
C ALA A 75 -29.61 15.33 -7.97
N LYS A 76 -30.80 15.93 -7.85
CA LYS A 76 -31.73 15.71 -6.73
C LYS A 76 -32.42 14.35 -6.79
N LEU A 77 -32.69 13.82 -7.97
CA LEU A 77 -33.20 12.46 -8.14
C LEU A 77 -32.18 11.42 -7.63
N LEU A 78 -30.90 11.58 -7.99
CA LEU A 78 -29.83 10.67 -7.59
C LEU A 78 -29.46 10.80 -6.10
N TYR A 79 -29.50 12.01 -5.55
CA TYR A 79 -29.20 12.25 -4.13
C TYR A 79 -30.17 13.25 -3.48
N PRO A 80 -31.34 12.83 -3.02
CA PRO A 80 -32.40 13.77 -2.62
C PRO A 80 -32.03 14.71 -1.46
N ASP A 81 -32.54 15.95 -1.49
CA ASP A 81 -32.26 16.99 -0.48
C ASP A 81 -32.53 16.50 0.96
N VAL A 82 -33.57 15.67 1.16
CA VAL A 82 -33.90 15.10 2.47
C VAL A 82 -32.81 14.16 3.01
N VAL A 83 -32.11 13.44 2.12
CA VAL A 83 -30.94 12.62 2.47
C VAL A 83 -29.75 13.52 2.77
N LYS A 84 -29.47 14.51 1.91
CA LYS A 84 -28.40 15.50 2.15
C LYS A 84 -28.56 16.17 3.51
N ASN A 85 -29.78 16.65 3.82
CA ASN A 85 -30.10 17.38 5.04
C ASN A 85 -30.00 16.50 6.30
N TRP A 86 -30.38 15.22 6.23
CA TRP A 86 -30.24 14.27 7.33
C TRP A 86 -28.79 14.25 7.86
N PHE A 87 -27.83 14.27 6.94
CA PHE A 87 -26.42 14.18 7.28
C PHE A 87 -25.73 15.52 7.54
N ASP A 88 -26.13 16.59 6.85
CA ASP A 88 -25.62 17.93 7.15
C ASP A 88 -26.05 18.39 8.55
N GLY A 89 -27.24 17.98 9.01
CA GLY A 89 -27.73 18.27 10.35
C GLY A 89 -26.84 17.77 11.48
N LYS A 90 -26.06 16.69 11.25
CA LYS A 90 -25.15 16.11 12.25
C LYS A 90 -23.93 16.97 12.57
N VAL A 91 -23.57 17.89 11.66
CA VAL A 91 -22.39 18.75 11.79
C VAL A 91 -22.76 20.23 11.91
N ALA A 92 -24.00 20.51 12.28
CA ALA A 92 -24.43 21.85 12.63
C ALA A 92 -23.56 22.39 13.80
N GLY A 93 -22.94 23.55 13.61
CA GLY A 93 -22.04 24.16 14.60
C GLY A 93 -20.58 23.69 14.56
N ILE A 94 -20.24 22.65 13.78
CA ILE A 94 -18.85 22.23 13.59
C ILE A 94 -18.15 23.16 12.61
N THR A 95 -16.98 23.65 13.02
CA THR A 95 -16.10 24.51 12.21
C THR A 95 -14.77 23.81 11.95
N LEU A 96 -14.34 23.84 10.70
CA LEU A 96 -13.06 23.31 10.23
C LEU A 96 -12.30 24.45 9.54
N GLN A 97 -11.00 24.56 9.82
CA GLN A 97 -10.14 25.68 9.38
C GLN A 97 -9.08 25.24 8.38
N THR A 98 -9.45 24.29 7.52
CA THR A 98 -8.61 23.75 6.46
C THR A 98 -8.98 24.40 5.13
N PRO A 99 -8.11 24.35 4.09
CA PRO A 99 -8.32 25.12 2.87
C PRO A 99 -9.68 24.87 2.22
N ALA A 100 -10.20 23.64 2.24
CA ALA A 100 -11.51 23.30 1.65
C ALA A 100 -12.68 24.10 2.25
N PHE A 101 -12.53 24.63 3.47
CA PHE A 101 -13.58 25.39 4.18
C PHE A 101 -13.25 26.88 4.35
N THR A 102 -12.05 27.32 4.00
CA THR A 102 -11.62 28.72 4.11
C THR A 102 -11.38 29.40 2.77
N SER A 103 -11.10 28.63 1.71
CA SER A 103 -10.95 29.12 0.34
C SER A 103 -12.28 29.07 -0.42
N ASN A 104 -12.36 29.79 -1.54
CA ASN A 104 -13.49 29.70 -2.46
C ASN A 104 -13.36 28.44 -3.31
N HIS A 105 -14.03 27.36 -2.90
CA HIS A 105 -14.00 26.05 -3.54
C HIS A 105 -15.25 25.73 -4.38
N GLY A 106 -16.04 26.75 -4.70
CA GLY A 106 -17.33 26.60 -5.35
C GLY A 106 -18.45 26.29 -4.36
N SER A 107 -19.44 25.53 -4.81
CA SER A 107 -20.70 25.32 -4.10
C SER A 107 -20.85 23.87 -3.67
N ASP A 108 -21.57 23.59 -2.57
CA ASP A 108 -22.02 22.24 -2.19
C ASP A 108 -23.44 21.92 -2.74
N VAL A 109 -24.04 22.87 -3.47
CA VAL A 109 -25.36 22.71 -4.09
C VAL A 109 -25.27 21.72 -5.25
N GLN A 110 -26.19 20.76 -5.26
CA GLN A 110 -26.33 19.76 -6.30
C GLN A 110 -26.64 20.40 -7.66
N GLY A 111 -26.02 19.92 -8.74
CA GLY A 111 -26.09 20.60 -10.05
C GLY A 111 -24.98 21.62 -10.29
N GLN A 112 -24.34 22.13 -9.24
CA GLN A 112 -23.29 23.14 -9.35
C GLN A 112 -21.88 22.53 -9.30
N VAL A 113 -20.89 23.33 -9.68
CA VAL A 113 -19.49 22.94 -9.66
C VAL A 113 -18.89 23.20 -8.28
N GLY A 114 -18.08 22.26 -7.81
CA GLY A 114 -17.21 22.41 -6.65
C GLY A 114 -15.84 21.78 -6.93
N TRP A 115 -14.87 22.07 -6.07
CA TRP A 115 -13.57 21.42 -6.07
C TRP A 115 -12.98 21.37 -4.68
N ASN A 116 -12.02 20.49 -4.46
CA ASN A 116 -11.37 20.31 -3.16
C ASN A 116 -10.06 21.11 -3.10
N THR A 117 -9.39 21.06 -1.94
CA THR A 117 -8.07 21.66 -1.71
C THR A 117 -7.06 21.28 -2.78
N THR A 118 -6.40 22.26 -3.39
CA THR A 118 -5.39 22.03 -4.41
C THR A 118 -4.08 21.51 -3.83
N GLN A 119 -3.12 21.10 -4.67
CA GLN A 119 -1.79 20.71 -4.18
C GLN A 119 -1.04 21.90 -3.56
N GLU A 120 -1.18 23.08 -4.14
CA GLU A 120 -0.55 24.31 -3.69
C GLU A 120 -1.10 24.74 -2.33
N GLU A 121 -2.42 24.69 -2.15
CA GLU A 121 -3.08 24.98 -0.87
C GLU A 121 -2.68 23.98 0.23
N LEU A 122 -2.63 22.68 -0.10
CA LEU A 122 -2.18 21.63 0.83
C LEU A 122 -0.74 21.91 1.30
N LEU A 123 0.18 22.18 0.39
CA LEU A 123 1.57 22.47 0.72
C LEU A 123 1.70 23.76 1.51
N GLY A 124 1.00 24.83 1.09
CA GLY A 124 0.96 26.10 1.79
C GLY A 124 0.45 25.95 3.23
N PHE A 125 -0.64 25.21 3.41
CA PHE A 125 -1.22 24.92 4.72
C PHE A 125 -0.22 24.20 5.63
N LEU A 126 0.36 23.08 5.19
CA LEU A 126 1.35 22.32 5.96
C LEU A 126 2.59 23.15 6.29
N ASN A 127 3.06 23.98 5.37
CA ASN A 127 4.21 24.85 5.57
C ASN A 127 3.95 25.93 6.62
N ASN A 128 2.73 26.46 6.69
CA ASN A 128 2.35 27.52 7.63
C ASN A 128 2.03 27.01 9.05
N LEU A 129 1.85 25.69 9.26
CA LEU A 129 1.64 25.13 10.59
C LEU A 129 2.87 25.31 11.52
N PRO A 130 2.67 25.51 12.84
CA PRO A 130 3.76 25.64 13.81
C PRO A 130 4.74 24.45 13.79
N LYS A 131 6.04 24.72 13.73
CA LYS A 131 7.10 23.68 13.66
C LYS A 131 7.56 23.17 15.03
N SER A 132 6.91 23.58 16.13
CA SER A 132 7.26 23.15 17.48
C SER A 132 7.09 21.64 17.70
N ASN A 133 6.16 21.01 16.96
CA ASN A 133 5.82 19.60 17.12
C ASN A 133 5.82 18.81 15.81
N MET A 134 6.31 19.40 14.71
CA MET A 134 6.29 18.76 13.41
C MET A 134 7.45 19.13 12.49
N ARG A 135 7.69 18.27 11.50
CA ARG A 135 8.53 18.48 10.33
C ARG A 135 7.77 18.06 9.07
N VAL A 136 8.04 18.72 7.95
CA VAL A 136 7.47 18.38 6.63
C VAL A 136 8.60 18.33 5.62
N GLN A 137 8.66 17.29 4.82
CA GLN A 137 9.68 17.09 3.78
C GLN A 137 9.01 16.57 2.52
N ILE A 138 9.45 17.04 1.35
CA ILE A 138 9.09 16.41 0.09
C ILE A 138 9.95 15.15 -0.07
N VAL A 139 9.29 14.02 -0.31
CA VAL A 139 9.97 12.71 -0.38
C VAL A 139 10.05 12.13 -1.79
N ALA A 140 9.27 12.66 -2.72
CA ALA A 140 9.33 12.39 -4.15
C ALA A 140 8.53 13.45 -4.92
N GLU A 141 8.75 13.51 -6.23
CA GLU A 141 7.87 14.19 -7.18
C GLU A 141 7.40 13.22 -8.26
N PHE A 142 6.17 13.39 -8.75
CA PHE A 142 5.57 12.50 -9.75
C PHE A 142 4.91 13.28 -10.88
N ALA A 143 4.96 12.72 -12.08
CA ALA A 143 4.26 13.27 -13.25
C ALA A 143 2.97 12.53 -13.55
N ALA A 144 1.88 13.28 -13.68
CA ALA A 144 0.71 12.84 -14.42
C ALA A 144 1.08 12.67 -15.90
N LYS A 145 0.72 11.53 -16.48
CA LYS A 145 1.03 11.20 -17.87
C LYS A 145 -0.19 10.80 -18.67
N THR A 146 -0.20 11.19 -19.94
CA THR A 146 -1.14 10.64 -20.93
C THR A 146 -0.92 9.13 -21.10
N SER A 147 -1.86 8.45 -21.75
CA SER A 147 -1.71 7.03 -22.10
C SER A 147 -0.49 6.76 -23.00
N ALA A 148 -0.04 7.76 -23.77
CA ALA A 148 1.17 7.70 -24.57
C ALA A 148 2.46 8.02 -23.79
N GLY A 149 2.35 8.40 -22.51
CA GLY A 149 3.48 8.70 -21.64
C GLY A 149 3.93 10.17 -21.62
N ALA A 150 3.28 11.07 -22.37
CA ALA A 150 3.58 12.50 -22.33
C ALA A 150 3.18 13.11 -20.97
N VAL A 151 4.06 13.91 -20.38
CA VAL A 151 3.82 14.59 -19.10
C VAL A 151 2.79 15.71 -19.28
N GLU A 152 1.82 15.77 -18.37
CA GLU A 152 0.78 16.80 -18.35
C GLU A 152 0.95 17.77 -17.19
N GLN A 153 1.37 17.28 -16.02
CA GLN A 153 1.64 18.07 -14.82
C GLN A 153 2.52 17.27 -13.85
N THR A 154 3.29 17.97 -13.00
CA THR A 154 4.08 17.36 -11.91
C THR A 154 3.54 17.74 -10.53
N PHE A 155 3.74 16.86 -9.55
CA PHE A 155 3.24 17.02 -8.19
C PHE A 155 4.27 16.56 -7.17
N LYS A 156 4.46 17.34 -6.11
CA LYS A 156 5.30 17.01 -4.95
C LYS A 156 4.53 16.14 -3.96
N LEU A 157 5.16 15.11 -3.40
CA LEU A 157 4.59 14.28 -2.33
C LEU A 157 5.15 14.72 -0.96
N PRO A 158 4.38 15.47 -0.15
CA PRO A 158 4.80 15.86 1.19
C PRO A 158 4.60 14.73 2.21
N LEU A 159 5.61 14.50 3.04
CA LEU A 159 5.56 13.69 4.25
C LEU A 159 5.61 14.60 5.48
N ALA A 160 4.60 14.52 6.34
CA ALA A 160 4.58 15.22 7.62
C ALA A 160 4.86 14.25 8.78
N VAL A 161 5.76 14.62 9.68
CA VAL A 161 6.11 13.86 10.89
C VAL A 161 5.85 14.73 12.11
N PHE A 162 5.06 14.21 13.05
CA PHE A 162 4.71 14.88 14.30
C PHE A 162 5.30 14.12 15.48
N SER A 163 6.04 14.82 16.32
CA SER A 163 6.75 14.25 17.46
C SER A 163 7.19 15.33 18.45
N LYS A 164 7.46 14.91 19.68
CA LYS A 164 8.08 15.72 20.73
C LYS A 164 9.32 15.01 21.29
N PRO A 165 10.53 15.58 21.15
CA PRO A 165 10.86 16.75 20.32
C PRO A 165 10.57 16.49 18.82
N PRO A 166 10.41 17.55 18.00
CA PRO A 166 10.07 17.39 16.60
C PRO A 166 11.29 16.92 15.79
N VAL A 167 11.19 15.70 15.26
CA VAL A 167 12.22 15.05 14.44
C VAL A 167 11.63 14.51 13.14
N PHE A 168 12.46 14.47 12.09
CA PHE A 168 12.09 13.88 10.81
C PHE A 168 12.75 12.50 10.60
N ASP A 169 14.04 12.35 10.92
CA ASP A 169 14.77 11.11 10.59
C ASP A 169 14.14 9.88 11.31
N PRO A 170 13.95 8.75 10.60
CA PRO A 170 13.39 7.54 11.19
C PRO A 170 14.16 7.00 12.41
N ALA A 171 15.49 7.14 12.43
CA ALA A 171 16.32 6.70 13.56
C ALA A 171 16.08 7.59 14.80
N ASP A 172 15.96 8.91 14.61
CA ASP A 172 15.62 9.83 15.70
C ASP A 172 14.22 9.50 16.24
N LEU A 173 13.24 9.25 15.36
CA LEU A 173 11.87 8.94 15.76
C LEU A 173 11.81 7.63 16.56
N LYS A 174 12.55 6.60 16.11
CA LYS A 174 12.70 5.32 16.82
C LYS A 174 13.37 5.51 18.19
N ALA A 175 14.38 6.38 18.29
CA ALA A 175 15.09 6.66 19.54
C ALA A 175 14.18 7.30 20.61
N LEU A 176 13.04 7.89 20.22
CA LEU A 176 12.03 8.38 21.18
C LEU A 176 11.34 7.25 21.97
N GLY A 177 11.41 5.99 21.52
CA GLY A 177 10.82 4.84 22.22
C GLY A 177 9.29 4.80 22.25
N LYS A 178 8.64 5.64 21.44
CA LYS A 178 7.19 5.80 21.34
C LYS A 178 6.62 4.95 20.20
N PRO A 179 5.37 4.45 20.30
CA PRO A 179 4.67 3.90 19.14
C PRO A 179 4.59 4.90 18.00
N VAL A 180 4.71 4.41 16.78
CA VAL A 180 4.57 5.20 15.55
C VAL A 180 3.21 4.91 14.93
N VAL A 181 2.37 5.93 14.79
CA VAL A 181 1.08 5.86 14.07
C VAL A 181 1.28 6.44 12.67
N TYR A 182 1.13 5.61 11.65
CA TYR A 182 1.13 6.01 10.24
C TYR A 182 -0.30 6.25 9.75
N LEU A 183 -0.52 7.41 9.16
CA LEU A 183 -1.81 7.84 8.62
C LEU A 183 -1.64 8.17 7.14
N GLN A 184 -2.47 7.60 6.27
CA GLN A 184 -2.58 8.02 4.87
C GLN A 184 -4.02 8.24 4.41
N ALA A 185 -4.19 9.09 3.41
CA ALA A 185 -5.46 9.32 2.75
C ALA A 185 -5.28 9.50 1.25
N MET A 186 -6.41 9.40 0.53
CA MET A 186 -6.49 9.64 -0.91
C MET A 186 -5.56 8.72 -1.72
N ILE A 187 -5.42 7.45 -1.34
CA ILE A 187 -4.85 6.44 -2.26
C ILE A 187 -5.72 6.30 -3.51
N HIS A 188 -7.02 6.54 -3.36
CA HIS A 188 -7.89 6.90 -4.46
C HIS A 188 -8.01 8.41 -4.57
N GLY A 189 -7.72 8.94 -5.75
CA GLY A 189 -7.62 10.38 -5.95
C GLY A 189 -8.94 11.13 -5.79
N ASP A 190 -10.08 10.51 -6.09
CA ASP A 190 -11.42 11.11 -5.98
C ASP A 190 -12.00 11.13 -4.55
N GLU A 191 -11.34 10.51 -3.57
CA GLU A 191 -11.79 10.30 -2.19
C GLU A 191 -11.17 11.34 -1.21
N HIS A 192 -11.56 12.61 -1.33
CA HIS A 192 -10.85 13.77 -0.76
C HIS A 192 -11.03 14.01 0.75
N SER A 193 -12.14 13.59 1.34
CA SER A 193 -12.50 13.96 2.71
C SER A 193 -11.54 13.43 3.77
N GLY A 194 -10.91 12.28 3.51
CA GLY A 194 -9.84 11.75 4.36
C GLY A 194 -8.60 12.65 4.36
N GLY A 195 -8.22 13.17 3.19
CA GLY A 195 -7.09 14.08 3.06
C GLY A 195 -7.33 15.40 3.79
N GLU A 196 -8.54 15.94 3.69
CA GLU A 196 -8.92 17.16 4.42
C GLU A 196 -8.99 16.95 5.94
N ALA A 197 -9.48 15.79 6.37
CA ALA A 197 -9.46 15.41 7.78
C ALA A 197 -8.03 15.33 8.32
N MET A 198 -7.08 14.87 7.50
CA MET A 198 -5.65 14.87 7.85
C MET A 198 -5.07 16.28 7.98
N LEU A 199 -5.51 17.25 7.18
CA LEU A 199 -5.10 18.65 7.36
C LEU A 199 -5.65 19.23 8.66
N ALA A 200 -6.91 18.95 9.00
CA ALA A 200 -7.49 19.37 10.27
C ALA A 200 -6.73 18.73 11.46
N LEU A 201 -6.42 17.44 11.36
CA LEU A 201 -5.65 16.71 12.36
C LEU A 201 -4.21 17.24 12.47
N ALA A 202 -3.56 17.54 11.35
CA ALA A 202 -2.21 18.13 11.30
C ALA A 202 -2.16 19.45 12.08
N GLN A 203 -3.16 20.31 11.93
CA GLN A 203 -3.26 21.55 12.71
C GLN A 203 -3.35 21.27 14.22
N LYS A 204 -4.21 20.33 14.63
CA LYS A 204 -4.36 19.94 16.04
C LYS A 204 -3.10 19.33 16.64
N LEU A 205 -2.34 18.54 15.87
CA LEU A 205 -1.07 17.97 16.30
C LEU A 205 0.05 19.02 16.36
N ALA A 206 0.15 19.89 15.37
CA ALA A 206 1.14 20.96 15.33
C ALA A 206 1.00 21.92 16.51
N THR A 207 -0.24 22.27 16.86
CA THR A 207 -0.61 23.14 17.99
C THR A 207 -0.69 22.40 19.33
N ASP A 208 -0.45 21.08 19.35
CA ASP A 208 -0.53 20.21 20.53
C ASP A 208 -1.91 20.19 21.22
N GLU A 209 -2.99 20.48 20.49
CA GLU A 209 -4.36 20.46 21.02
C GLU A 209 -4.75 19.07 21.55
N LEU A 210 -4.30 18.00 20.88
CA LEU A 210 -4.62 16.63 21.28
C LEU A 210 -3.82 16.15 22.50
N ARG A 211 -2.65 16.74 22.79
CA ARG A 211 -1.72 16.37 23.87
C ARG A 211 -1.31 14.89 23.88
N VAL A 212 -1.17 14.29 22.69
CA VAL A 212 -0.80 12.87 22.52
C VAL A 212 0.69 12.65 22.22
N LEU A 213 1.39 13.69 21.75
CA LEU A 213 2.75 13.56 21.20
C LEU A 213 3.83 13.27 22.26
N ASP A 214 3.50 13.37 23.55
CA ASP A 214 4.37 12.90 24.63
C ASP A 214 4.40 11.37 24.73
N LYS A 215 3.41 10.68 24.14
CA LYS A 215 3.23 9.23 24.22
C LYS A 215 3.39 8.52 22.87
N ILE A 216 3.10 9.20 21.76
CA ILE A 216 3.16 8.63 20.41
C ILE A 216 3.87 9.57 19.43
N SER A 217 4.29 9.02 18.30
CA SER A 217 4.73 9.76 17.12
C SER A 217 3.75 9.53 15.97
N VAL A 218 3.52 10.52 15.11
CA VAL A 218 2.61 10.40 13.95
C VAL A 218 3.36 10.67 12.65
N VAL A 219 3.20 9.80 11.67
CA VAL A 219 3.77 9.91 10.31
C VAL A 219 2.60 9.98 9.33
N MET A 220 2.53 11.01 8.50
CA MET A 220 1.30 11.36 7.77
C MET A 220 1.56 11.65 6.29
N ILE A 221 0.79 10.99 5.42
CA ILE A 221 0.67 11.26 3.98
C ILE A 221 -0.77 11.72 3.70
N PRO A 222 -1.04 13.04 3.67
CA PRO A 222 -2.42 13.54 3.49
C PRO A 222 -2.98 13.34 2.09
N ARG A 223 -2.11 13.11 1.09
CA ARG A 223 -2.49 12.82 -0.29
C ARG A 223 -1.51 11.83 -0.91
N PHE A 224 -1.91 10.57 -0.96
CA PHE A 224 -1.14 9.49 -1.57
C PHE A 224 -1.13 9.62 -3.09
N ASN A 225 -2.30 9.61 -3.72
CA ASN A 225 -2.46 9.69 -5.17
C ASN A 225 -2.58 11.14 -5.64
N VAL A 226 -1.42 11.77 -5.82
CA VAL A 226 -1.31 13.20 -6.14
C VAL A 226 -1.91 13.58 -7.50
N ASP A 227 -1.75 12.74 -8.53
CA ASP A 227 -2.27 13.05 -9.86
C ASP A 227 -3.73 12.62 -10.02
N GLY A 228 -4.14 11.50 -9.42
CA GLY A 228 -5.54 11.10 -9.36
C GLY A 228 -6.39 12.16 -8.65
N ALA A 229 -5.87 12.78 -7.59
CA ALA A 229 -6.53 13.89 -6.91
C ALA A 229 -6.79 15.07 -7.86
N TRP A 230 -5.75 15.51 -8.57
CA TRP A 230 -5.87 16.58 -9.56
C TRP A 230 -6.87 16.25 -10.68
N ARG A 231 -6.91 14.99 -11.12
CA ARG A 231 -7.85 14.50 -12.14
C ARG A 231 -9.25 14.19 -11.61
N TYR A 232 -9.44 14.18 -10.30
CA TYR A 232 -10.64 13.67 -9.64
C TYR A 232 -10.97 12.23 -10.12
N THR A 233 -9.98 11.35 -10.10
CA THR A 233 -10.09 9.93 -10.49
C THR A 233 -9.54 9.00 -9.43
N ARG A 234 -10.14 7.83 -9.30
CA ARG A 234 -9.68 6.76 -8.41
C ARG A 234 -8.20 6.42 -8.55
N GLY A 235 -7.77 5.99 -9.73
CA GLY A 235 -6.40 5.51 -9.98
C GLY A 235 -5.41 6.61 -10.37
N THR A 236 -4.15 6.21 -10.46
CA THR A 236 -3.03 7.07 -10.91
C THR A 236 -2.69 6.84 -12.37
N ASN A 237 -2.25 7.90 -13.05
CA ASN A 237 -1.70 7.86 -14.39
C ASN A 237 -0.16 7.91 -14.37
N THR A 238 0.48 8.06 -13.21
CA THR A 238 1.95 7.99 -13.06
C THR A 238 2.55 6.65 -13.54
N ALA A 239 1.74 5.59 -13.60
CA ALA A 239 2.11 4.28 -14.10
C ALA A 239 2.03 4.13 -15.64
N ASN A 240 1.51 5.13 -16.36
CA ASN A 240 1.45 5.10 -17.83
C ASN A 240 2.85 5.21 -18.48
N PRO A 241 3.08 4.58 -19.66
CA PRO A 241 2.17 3.71 -20.41
C PRO A 241 2.21 2.23 -19.97
N VAL A 242 2.97 1.90 -18.91
CA VAL A 242 3.22 0.51 -18.48
C VAL A 242 1.91 -0.23 -18.20
N TRP A 243 1.05 0.38 -17.39
CA TRP A 243 -0.31 -0.10 -17.10
C TRP A 243 -1.39 0.65 -17.88
N GLY A 244 -0.98 1.50 -18.83
CA GLY A 244 -1.86 2.29 -19.67
C GLY A 244 -2.66 1.39 -20.60
N GLN A 245 -3.82 0.96 -20.12
CA GLN A 245 -4.90 0.42 -20.92
C GLN A 245 -5.80 1.60 -21.30
N PRO A 246 -6.12 1.83 -22.59
CA PRO A 246 -7.16 2.79 -23.00
C PRO A 246 -8.51 2.55 -22.31
N GLU A 247 -8.73 1.33 -21.81
CA GLU A 247 -9.94 0.87 -21.13
C GLU A 247 -10.00 1.25 -19.64
N LEU A 248 -8.86 1.52 -18.99
CA LEU A 248 -8.79 1.97 -17.60
C LEU A 248 -9.06 3.48 -17.51
N SER A 249 -10.28 3.87 -17.88
CA SER A 249 -10.80 5.24 -17.80
C SER A 249 -10.70 5.91 -16.41
N ARG A 250 -10.29 5.15 -15.38
CA ARG A 250 -10.12 5.58 -14.00
C ARG A 250 -8.66 5.63 -13.51
N GLY A 251 -7.67 5.28 -14.35
CA GLY A 251 -6.26 5.15 -13.94
C GLY A 251 -5.93 3.81 -13.25
N PHE A 252 -4.66 3.60 -12.93
CA PHE A 252 -4.17 2.38 -12.24
C PHE A 252 -4.50 2.45 -10.74
N ASP A 253 -5.24 1.47 -10.22
CA ASP A 253 -5.67 1.45 -8.80
C ASP A 253 -4.53 1.02 -7.89
N GLN A 254 -4.11 1.95 -7.03
CA GLN A 254 -2.97 1.76 -6.15
C GLN A 254 -3.30 0.90 -4.94
N ASN A 255 -4.59 0.78 -4.56
CA ASN A 255 -5.07 -0.13 -3.52
C ASN A 255 -5.19 -1.58 -4.06
N ARG A 256 -4.47 -1.90 -5.13
CA ARG A 256 -4.25 -3.24 -5.69
C ARG A 256 -2.77 -3.49 -6.02
N ASP A 257 -1.90 -2.57 -5.59
CA ASP A 257 -0.49 -2.50 -5.99
C ASP A 257 0.50 -2.78 -4.86
N HIS A 258 0.03 -3.27 -3.70
CA HIS A 258 0.90 -3.54 -2.54
C HIS A 258 1.67 -4.87 -2.65
N THR A 259 1.58 -5.56 -3.80
CA THR A 259 2.45 -6.71 -4.14
C THR A 259 3.18 -6.53 -5.49
N SER A 260 2.54 -5.94 -6.50
CA SER A 260 3.22 -5.64 -7.78
C SER A 260 4.19 -4.46 -7.70
N PHE A 261 3.91 -3.47 -6.85
CA PHE A 261 4.73 -2.26 -6.72
C PHE A 261 5.01 -1.57 -8.07
N SER A 262 4.00 -1.54 -8.92
CA SER A 262 4.03 -1.00 -10.27
C SER A 262 4.04 0.52 -10.29
N SER A 263 3.27 1.15 -9.40
CA SER A 263 3.23 2.59 -9.27
C SER A 263 4.49 3.11 -8.57
N PRO A 264 5.16 4.14 -9.11
CA PRO A 264 6.28 4.79 -8.43
C PRO A 264 5.86 5.47 -7.11
N ILE A 265 4.61 5.94 -7.03
CA ILE A 265 4.04 6.47 -5.79
C ILE A 265 3.97 5.34 -4.75
N THR A 266 3.39 4.19 -5.10
CA THR A 266 3.25 3.05 -4.17
C THR A 266 4.63 2.58 -3.67
N ARG A 267 5.66 2.52 -4.54
CA ARG A 267 7.05 2.22 -4.12
C ARG A 267 7.59 3.23 -3.11
N THR A 268 7.30 4.51 -3.30
CA THR A 268 7.73 5.58 -2.39
C THR A 268 7.03 5.47 -1.04
N ILE A 269 5.73 5.16 -1.03
CA ILE A 269 4.97 4.97 0.22
C ILE A 269 5.47 3.76 1.00
N HIS A 270 5.76 2.64 0.33
CA HIS A 270 6.40 1.51 0.99
C HIS A 270 7.82 1.84 1.49
N THR A 271 8.55 2.74 0.82
CA THR A 271 9.83 3.26 1.33
C THR A 271 9.63 4.01 2.65
N VAL A 272 8.59 4.85 2.76
CA VAL A 272 8.20 5.52 4.02
C VAL A 272 7.86 4.48 5.09
N VAL A 273 6.92 3.58 4.82
CA VAL A 273 6.47 2.59 5.81
C VAL A 273 7.62 1.71 6.30
N ASN A 274 8.50 1.26 5.40
CA ASN A 274 9.63 0.39 5.75
C ASN A 274 10.70 1.16 6.56
N ALA A 275 10.86 2.47 6.32
CA ALA A 275 11.79 3.31 7.08
C ALA A 275 11.28 3.60 8.51
N TYR A 276 10.01 4.02 8.64
CA TYR A 276 9.43 4.44 9.91
C TYR A 276 8.87 3.28 10.75
N ARG A 277 8.62 2.10 10.16
CA ARG A 277 8.14 0.87 10.80
C ARG A 277 6.97 1.08 11.78
N PRO A 278 5.83 1.63 11.30
CA PRO A 278 4.70 1.99 12.15
C PRO A 278 4.12 0.81 12.93
N ASP A 279 3.63 1.07 14.14
CA ASP A 279 2.91 0.11 14.97
C ASP A 279 1.41 0.12 14.68
N VAL A 280 0.88 1.26 14.23
CA VAL A 280 -0.51 1.44 13.82
C VAL A 280 -0.56 2.12 12.45
N CYS A 281 -1.40 1.63 11.54
CA CYS A 281 -1.57 2.14 10.19
C CYS A 281 -3.05 2.38 9.89
N ILE A 282 -3.41 3.58 9.44
CA ILE A 282 -4.78 3.93 9.03
C ILE A 282 -4.79 4.44 7.59
N ASP A 283 -5.69 3.90 6.77
CA ASP A 283 -5.94 4.35 5.40
C ASP A 283 -7.35 4.94 5.26
N CYS A 284 -7.46 6.22 4.92
CA CYS A 284 -8.73 6.92 4.80
C CYS A 284 -9.23 6.96 3.35
N HIS A 285 -10.46 6.48 3.18
CA HIS A 285 -11.15 6.23 1.91
C HIS A 285 -12.58 6.79 1.92
N GLU A 286 -13.26 6.64 0.78
CA GLU A 286 -14.70 6.83 0.66
C GLU A 286 -15.34 5.80 -0.28
N MET A 287 -16.60 5.45 -0.02
CA MET A 287 -17.41 4.57 -0.86
C MET A 287 -18.64 5.27 -1.43
N GLY A 288 -19.36 4.58 -2.31
CA GLY A 288 -20.69 4.99 -2.75
C GLY A 288 -21.68 5.19 -1.58
N TYR A 289 -22.73 5.96 -1.83
CA TYR A 289 -23.70 6.38 -0.82
C TYR A 289 -25.03 5.61 -0.84
N GLY A 290 -25.38 5.04 -1.99
CA GLY A 290 -26.64 4.33 -2.18
C GLY A 290 -26.51 2.83 -1.92
N PHE A 291 -27.61 2.23 -1.45
CA PHE A 291 -27.69 0.82 -1.11
C PHE A 291 -28.59 0.05 -2.09
N ASN A 292 -29.91 0.29 -2.08
CA ASN A 292 -30.84 -0.33 -3.02
C ASN A 292 -31.24 0.65 -4.11
N ARG A 293 -30.98 0.30 -5.37
CA ARG A 293 -31.17 1.19 -6.54
C ARG A 293 -32.61 1.10 -7.05
N GLU A 294 -33.16 2.22 -7.51
CA GLU A 294 -34.45 2.27 -8.20
C GLU A 294 -34.28 2.45 -9.70
N SER A 295 -35.17 1.86 -10.49
CA SER A 295 -35.23 2.04 -11.94
C SER A 295 -36.66 1.95 -12.49
N SER A 296 -36.90 2.53 -13.67
CA SER A 296 -38.10 2.26 -14.48
C SER A 296 -37.74 2.24 -15.96
N GLY A 297 -38.23 1.24 -16.70
CA GLY A 297 -37.93 1.08 -18.13
C GLY A 297 -36.43 1.02 -18.43
N GLY A 298 -35.63 0.42 -17.54
CA GLY A 298 -34.16 0.36 -17.64
C GLY A 298 -33.41 1.64 -17.27
N THR A 299 -34.10 2.74 -16.93
CA THR A 299 -33.49 4.00 -16.49
C THR A 299 -33.33 4.02 -14.98
N SER A 300 -32.14 4.33 -14.47
CA SER A 300 -31.88 4.48 -13.02
C SER A 300 -32.48 5.79 -12.51
N LEU A 301 -33.21 5.70 -11.40
CA LEU A 301 -33.95 6.79 -10.76
C LEU A 301 -33.39 7.17 -9.37
N GLY A 302 -32.22 6.66 -9.01
CA GLY A 302 -31.59 6.92 -7.71
C GLY A 302 -31.67 5.70 -6.82
N TYR A 303 -31.95 5.90 -5.53
CA TYR A 303 -31.90 4.85 -4.52
C TYR A 303 -33.11 4.90 -3.59
N ARG A 304 -33.65 3.72 -3.26
CA ARG A 304 -34.69 3.50 -2.25
C ARG A 304 -34.10 3.63 -0.84
N ASP A 305 -32.92 3.04 -0.68
CA ASP A 305 -32.21 2.92 0.58
C ASP A 305 -30.77 3.45 0.42
N PHE A 306 -30.28 4.11 1.46
CA PHE A 306 -28.93 4.65 1.56
C PHE A 306 -28.19 4.02 2.73
N TYR A 307 -26.86 4.06 2.68
CA TYR A 307 -26.06 3.68 3.84
C TYR A 307 -26.35 4.60 5.04
N LEU A 308 -26.61 4.02 6.21
CA LEU A 308 -26.91 4.78 7.43
C LEU A 308 -25.65 5.31 8.13
N PHE A 309 -24.53 4.63 7.95
CA PHE A 309 -23.26 4.98 8.60
C PHE A 309 -22.74 6.34 8.12
N ASP A 310 -21.96 7.00 8.98
CA ASP A 310 -21.12 8.14 8.58
C ASP A 310 -19.69 7.69 8.27
N LEU A 311 -19.20 6.68 8.99
CA LEU A 311 -17.91 6.03 8.74
C LEU A 311 -17.99 4.53 9.02
N VAL A 312 -17.33 3.74 8.19
CA VAL A 312 -17.11 2.30 8.41
C VAL A 312 -15.64 1.97 8.55
N THR A 313 -15.35 0.85 9.22
CA THR A 313 -14.00 0.32 9.38
C THR A 313 -13.85 -1.03 8.68
N LEU A 314 -12.74 -1.22 7.96
CA LEU A 314 -12.36 -2.51 7.38
C LEU A 314 -11.10 -3.04 8.07
N ILE A 315 -11.18 -4.29 8.53
CA ILE A 315 -10.05 -5.09 8.99
C ILE A 315 -10.05 -6.38 8.18
N ALA A 316 -9.32 -6.40 7.06
CA ALA A 316 -9.25 -7.54 6.15
C ALA A 316 -7.98 -8.39 6.36
N HIS A 317 -7.56 -8.59 7.60
CA HIS A 317 -6.29 -9.27 7.93
C HIS A 317 -6.21 -10.68 7.33
N PRO A 318 -5.23 -10.97 6.45
CA PRO A 318 -4.99 -12.32 5.96
C PRO A 318 -4.58 -13.28 7.10
N ALA A 319 -4.78 -14.58 6.90
CA ALA A 319 -4.49 -15.60 7.93
C ALA A 319 -3.02 -15.66 8.39
N ASN A 320 -2.09 -15.04 7.65
CA ASN A 320 -0.68 -14.95 8.03
C ASN A 320 -0.38 -13.80 9.02
N VAL A 321 -1.36 -12.97 9.38
CA VAL A 321 -1.19 -11.90 10.37
C VAL A 321 -1.23 -12.50 11.79
N PRO A 322 -0.28 -12.16 12.68
CA PRO A 322 -0.30 -12.65 14.05
C PRO A 322 -1.60 -12.32 14.78
N ALA A 323 -2.21 -13.33 15.44
CA ALA A 323 -3.51 -13.20 16.11
C ALA A 323 -3.54 -12.08 17.17
N SER A 324 -2.42 -11.81 17.84
CA SER A 324 -2.30 -10.72 18.82
C SER A 324 -2.50 -9.33 18.19
N VAL A 325 -2.01 -9.13 16.96
CA VAL A 325 -2.21 -7.89 16.19
C VAL A 325 -3.67 -7.76 15.77
N THR A 326 -4.28 -8.84 15.27
CA THR A 326 -5.70 -8.87 14.92
C THR A 326 -6.60 -8.57 16.12
N ALA A 327 -6.32 -9.17 17.28
CA ALA A 327 -7.08 -8.91 18.50
C ALA A 327 -6.96 -7.44 18.96
N LEU A 328 -5.74 -6.89 18.94
CA LEU A 328 -5.52 -5.48 19.29
C LEU A 328 -6.22 -4.53 18.31
N ASN A 329 -6.28 -4.89 17.02
CA ASN A 329 -6.98 -4.12 16.00
C ASN A 329 -8.50 -4.08 16.23
N ARG A 330 -9.10 -5.23 16.56
CA ARG A 330 -10.53 -5.32 16.90
C ARG A 330 -10.89 -4.55 18.17
N GLN A 331 -9.97 -4.49 19.15
CA GLN A 331 -10.15 -3.63 20.32
C GLN A 331 -10.13 -2.14 19.94
N LEU A 332 -9.22 -1.72 19.06
CA LEU A 332 -9.14 -0.36 18.56
C LEU A 332 -10.41 0.04 17.79
N GLU A 333 -10.89 -0.83 16.89
CA GLU A 333 -12.15 -0.66 16.15
C GLU A 333 -13.34 -0.46 17.09
N SER A 334 -13.46 -1.28 18.15
CA SER A 334 -14.54 -1.14 19.12
C SER A 334 -14.53 0.23 19.82
N GLY A 335 -13.35 0.75 20.18
CA GLY A 335 -13.22 2.08 20.77
C GLY A 335 -13.57 3.20 19.79
N ILE A 336 -13.17 3.06 18.52
CA ILE A 336 -13.53 4.03 17.46
C ILE A 336 -15.05 4.08 17.28
N ALA A 337 -15.69 2.91 17.23
CA ALA A 337 -17.14 2.80 17.11
C ALA A 337 -17.87 3.48 18.28
N GLN A 338 -17.36 3.36 19.50
CA GLN A 338 -17.92 4.02 20.69
C GLN A 338 -17.74 5.54 20.61
N ASP A 339 -16.55 6.01 20.26
CA ASP A 339 -16.24 7.44 20.17
C ASP A 339 -17.05 8.13 19.07
N LEU A 340 -17.23 7.51 17.90
CA LEU A 340 -18.07 8.03 16.83
C LEU A 340 -19.53 8.16 17.27
N ARG A 341 -20.09 7.11 17.90
CA ARG A 341 -21.47 7.14 18.43
C ARG A 341 -21.65 8.21 19.49
N SER A 342 -20.66 8.43 20.36
CA SER A 342 -20.70 9.49 21.38
C SER A 342 -20.76 10.90 20.78
N ARG A 343 -20.30 11.06 19.53
CA ARG A 343 -20.35 12.32 18.76
C ARG A 343 -21.58 12.41 17.84
N GLY A 344 -22.54 11.51 17.98
CA GLY A 344 -23.75 11.47 17.13
C GLY A 344 -23.50 10.95 15.70
N LEU A 345 -22.36 10.31 15.47
CA LEU A 345 -22.02 9.69 14.19
C LEU A 345 -22.31 8.19 14.21
N ASN A 346 -22.82 7.69 13.09
CA ASN A 346 -23.12 6.28 12.90
C ASN A 346 -21.86 5.54 12.44
N TRP A 347 -21.59 4.39 13.05
CA TRP A 347 -20.51 3.48 12.67
C TRP A 347 -21.07 2.10 12.32
N ASP A 348 -20.44 1.45 11.35
CA ASP A 348 -20.59 0.03 11.03
C ASP A 348 -19.23 -0.57 10.62
N TYR A 349 -19.13 -1.89 10.46
CA TYR A 349 -18.01 -2.49 9.73
C TYR A 349 -18.17 -2.20 8.22
N TYR A 350 -17.09 -2.25 7.45
CA TYR A 350 -17.17 -2.03 6.00
C TYR A 350 -17.92 -3.18 5.33
N PHE A 351 -18.87 -2.85 4.46
CA PHE A 351 -19.55 -3.81 3.61
C PHE A 351 -20.02 -3.16 2.31
N TYR A 352 -20.25 -3.98 1.29
CA TYR A 352 -20.98 -3.59 0.09
C TYR A 352 -21.98 -4.68 -0.31
N GLY A 353 -22.98 -4.30 -1.10
CA GLY A 353 -23.94 -5.24 -1.68
C GLY A 353 -23.26 -6.21 -2.65
N TRP A 354 -23.39 -7.51 -2.39
CA TRP A 354 -22.76 -8.58 -3.16
C TRP A 354 -23.70 -9.18 -4.20
N ALA A 355 -24.93 -9.46 -3.79
CA ALA A 355 -25.98 -9.94 -4.67
C ALA A 355 -27.24 -9.11 -4.45
N SER A 356 -28.04 -8.98 -5.50
CA SER A 356 -29.33 -8.30 -5.45
C SER A 356 -30.39 -9.10 -6.18
N ARG A 357 -31.65 -8.78 -5.89
CA ARG A 357 -32.81 -9.25 -6.62
C ARG A 357 -33.65 -8.05 -7.02
N GLN A 358 -34.01 -8.00 -8.29
CA GLN A 358 -34.95 -7.01 -8.78
C GLN A 358 -36.39 -7.36 -8.35
N VAL A 359 -37.12 -6.37 -7.83
CA VAL A 359 -38.53 -6.49 -7.43
C VAL A 359 -39.33 -5.31 -7.95
N SER A 360 -40.59 -5.52 -8.32
CA SER A 360 -41.49 -4.43 -8.69
C SER A 360 -41.80 -3.54 -7.49
N ALA A 361 -41.77 -2.22 -7.70
CA ALA A 361 -42.11 -1.23 -6.69
C ALA A 361 -42.60 0.08 -7.34
N ASP A 362 -43.33 0.89 -6.57
CA ASP A 362 -43.65 2.26 -6.97
C ASP A 362 -42.43 3.15 -6.77
N VAL A 363 -41.93 3.77 -7.83
CA VAL A 363 -40.72 4.61 -7.84
C VAL A 363 -41.06 6.04 -8.23
N LEU A 364 -40.23 7.00 -7.82
CA LEU A 364 -40.45 8.42 -8.14
C LEU A 364 -40.11 8.70 -9.61
N SER A 365 -40.99 9.39 -10.33
CA SER A 365 -40.78 9.79 -11.73
C SER A 365 -39.57 10.72 -11.90
N THR A 366 -39.02 10.80 -13.11
CA THR A 366 -37.81 11.60 -13.41
C THR A 366 -37.97 13.10 -13.20
N ASP A 367 -39.20 13.60 -13.19
CA ASP A 367 -39.56 14.99 -12.88
C ASP A 367 -39.87 15.22 -11.38
N LEU A 368 -39.69 14.19 -10.54
CA LEU A 368 -39.91 14.20 -9.09
C LEU A 368 -41.36 14.51 -8.68
N SER A 369 -42.35 14.30 -9.56
CA SER A 369 -43.73 14.76 -9.34
C SER A 369 -44.71 13.67 -8.92
N THR A 370 -44.52 12.42 -9.38
CA THR A 370 -45.49 11.34 -9.21
C THR A 370 -44.82 9.98 -9.00
N LEU A 371 -45.52 9.06 -8.34
CA LEU A 371 -45.10 7.67 -8.26
C LEU A 371 -45.57 6.91 -9.49
N ILE A 372 -44.66 6.15 -10.09
CA ILE A 372 -44.90 5.32 -11.27
C ILE A 372 -44.48 3.87 -11.00
N SER A 373 -44.98 2.93 -11.81
CA SER A 373 -44.50 1.56 -11.75
C SER A 373 -43.02 1.49 -12.15
N GLY A 374 -42.22 0.83 -11.32
CA GLY A 374 -40.81 0.59 -11.57
C GLY A 374 -40.30 -0.63 -10.82
N GLU A 375 -39.00 -0.62 -10.57
CA GLU A 375 -38.23 -1.74 -10.06
C GLU A 375 -37.21 -1.25 -9.04
N VAL A 376 -36.92 -2.07 -8.03
CA VAL A 376 -35.85 -1.86 -7.05
C VAL A 376 -34.91 -3.07 -7.06
N ASP A 377 -33.62 -2.81 -7.18
CA ASP A 377 -32.56 -3.81 -6.95
C ASP A 377 -32.34 -3.94 -5.45
N VAL A 378 -33.06 -4.88 -4.83
CA VAL A 378 -32.95 -5.15 -3.39
C VAL A 378 -31.71 -6.00 -3.14
N THR A 379 -30.75 -5.45 -2.41
CA THR A 379 -29.56 -6.17 -1.95
C THR A 379 -29.98 -7.34 -1.07
N THR A 380 -29.50 -8.54 -1.40
CA THR A 380 -29.80 -9.80 -0.71
C THR A 380 -28.58 -10.39 -0.01
N GLU A 381 -27.37 -10.10 -0.46
CA GLU A 381 -26.13 -10.56 0.19
C GLU A 381 -25.13 -9.42 0.39
N LEU A 382 -24.30 -9.50 1.43
CA LEU A 382 -23.27 -8.52 1.76
C LEU A 382 -21.86 -9.12 1.74
N MET A 383 -20.84 -8.30 1.45
CA MET A 383 -19.44 -8.67 1.59
C MET A 383 -18.66 -7.61 2.39
N GLU A 384 -18.06 -8.01 3.52
CA GLU A 384 -16.97 -7.27 4.16
C GLU A 384 -15.73 -7.51 3.30
N GLY A 385 -15.15 -6.50 2.65
CA GLY A 385 -14.18 -6.66 1.54
C GLY A 385 -13.09 -7.75 1.69
N PRO A 386 -12.55 -8.28 0.58
CA PRO A 386 -11.72 -9.48 0.61
C PRO A 386 -10.39 -9.28 1.38
N PRO A 387 -9.90 -10.28 2.13
CA PRO A 387 -8.60 -10.28 2.80
C PRO A 387 -7.44 -10.48 1.81
N ASP A 388 -7.29 -9.51 0.90
CA ASP A 388 -6.36 -9.52 -0.23
C ASP A 388 -5.03 -8.84 0.15
N GLU A 389 -3.90 -9.54 -0.05
CA GLU A 389 -2.58 -9.05 0.32
C GLU A 389 -2.08 -7.81 -0.46
N ALA A 390 -2.74 -7.41 -1.56
CA ALA A 390 -2.38 -6.18 -2.28
C ALA A 390 -3.20 -4.93 -1.91
N MET A 391 -4.07 -5.02 -0.90
CA MET A 391 -4.74 -3.88 -0.30
C MET A 391 -3.93 -3.31 0.87
N THR A 392 -4.05 -2.01 1.16
CA THR A 392 -3.23 -1.34 2.20
C THR A 392 -3.34 -2.02 3.56
N ASP A 393 -4.55 -2.24 4.07
CA ASP A 393 -4.78 -2.73 5.43
C ASP A 393 -4.17 -4.13 5.62
N SER A 394 -4.38 -5.02 4.65
CA SER A 394 -3.76 -6.35 4.57
C SER A 394 -2.23 -6.29 4.43
N ALA A 395 -1.72 -5.53 3.46
CA ALA A 395 -0.28 -5.48 3.17
C ALA A 395 0.54 -4.93 4.34
N LEU A 396 -0.02 -3.95 5.06
CA LEU A 396 0.63 -3.37 6.21
C LEU A 396 0.48 -4.23 7.47
N SER A 397 -0.63 -4.96 7.64
CA SER A 397 -0.74 -5.93 8.75
C SER A 397 0.13 -7.18 8.56
N LEU A 398 0.39 -7.59 7.32
CA LEU A 398 1.36 -8.64 6.96
C LEU A 398 2.81 -8.28 7.33
N LYS A 399 3.10 -6.98 7.47
CA LYS A 399 4.34 -6.43 8.07
C LYS A 399 4.01 -6.02 9.51
N PRO A 400 4.01 -6.94 10.49
CA PRO A 400 3.14 -6.85 11.66
C PRO A 400 2.99 -5.43 12.21
N ALA A 401 1.77 -4.91 12.07
CA ALA A 401 1.29 -3.60 12.50
C ALA A 401 -0.25 -3.68 12.64
N VAL A 402 -0.82 -2.95 13.58
CA VAL A 402 -2.28 -2.80 13.71
C VAL A 402 -2.76 -1.95 12.53
N SER A 403 -3.54 -2.51 11.60
CA SER A 403 -3.81 -1.85 10.32
C SER A 403 -5.29 -1.91 9.96
N MET A 404 -5.90 -0.78 9.63
CA MET A 404 -7.31 -0.72 9.26
C MET A 404 -7.58 0.38 8.23
N LEU A 405 -8.67 0.23 7.51
CA LEU A 405 -9.15 1.21 6.54
C LEU A 405 -10.45 1.85 7.04
N PHE A 406 -10.60 3.15 6.78
CA PHE A 406 -11.81 3.92 7.08
C PHE A 406 -12.52 4.32 5.79
N GLU A 407 -13.83 4.11 5.67
CA GLU A 407 -14.61 4.68 4.56
C GLU A 407 -15.75 5.54 5.05
N THR A 408 -15.91 6.71 4.43
CA THR A 408 -17.15 7.50 4.55
C THR A 408 -17.98 7.37 3.28
N ARG A 409 -19.27 7.68 3.34
CA ARG A 409 -20.14 7.69 2.15
C ARG A 409 -19.94 8.97 1.33
N SER A 410 -19.76 8.82 0.02
CA SER A 410 -19.41 9.91 -0.90
C SER A 410 -20.46 10.16 -1.97
N PRO A 411 -21.33 11.18 -1.82
CA PRO A 411 -22.17 11.67 -2.91
C PRO A 411 -21.37 12.33 -4.06
N LYS A 412 -20.04 12.45 -3.95
CA LYS A 412 -19.09 13.19 -4.82
C LYS A 412 -18.97 14.67 -4.49
N VAL A 413 -17.79 15.18 -4.85
CA VAL A 413 -17.22 16.52 -4.63
C VAL A 413 -17.60 17.13 -3.28
N LEU A 414 -18.46 18.15 -3.22
CA LEU A 414 -18.74 18.91 -1.99
C LEU A 414 -20.04 18.57 -1.22
N PRO A 415 -21.09 17.92 -1.78
CA PRO A 415 -22.22 17.46 -0.99
C PRO A 415 -21.83 16.63 0.25
N ASN A 416 -22.41 16.95 1.41
CA ASN A 416 -22.07 16.39 2.72
C ASN A 416 -20.57 16.33 3.06
N TYR A 417 -19.73 17.15 2.42
CA TYR A 417 -18.27 17.07 2.58
C TYR A 417 -17.85 17.32 4.02
N LYS A 418 -18.44 18.31 4.70
CA LYS A 418 -18.16 18.58 6.12
C LYS A 418 -18.45 17.36 7.01
N THR A 419 -19.56 16.65 6.79
CA THR A 419 -19.91 15.44 7.55
C THR A 419 -18.89 14.33 7.35
N ARG A 420 -18.47 14.09 6.09
CA ARG A 420 -17.41 13.11 5.78
C ARG A 420 -16.08 13.47 6.44
N VAL A 421 -15.63 14.72 6.30
CA VAL A 421 -14.37 15.19 6.89
C VAL A 421 -14.41 15.08 8.41
N TYR A 422 -15.53 15.47 9.04
CA TYR A 422 -15.68 15.38 10.49
C TYR A 422 -15.72 13.94 11.01
N ALA A 423 -16.30 13.01 10.25
CA ALA A 423 -16.30 11.59 10.60
C ALA A 423 -14.89 10.99 10.56
N HIS A 424 -14.13 11.23 9.49
CA HIS A 424 -12.72 10.84 9.41
C HIS A 424 -11.89 11.47 10.52
N LEU A 425 -12.01 12.78 10.75
CA LEU A 425 -11.28 13.48 11.81
C LEU A 425 -11.58 12.89 13.19
N SER A 426 -12.85 12.62 13.48
CA SER A 426 -13.27 12.03 14.76
C SER A 426 -12.71 10.62 14.97
N ALA A 427 -12.70 9.78 13.93
CA ALA A 427 -12.12 8.44 13.99
C ALA A 427 -10.59 8.50 14.16
N LEU A 428 -9.89 9.37 13.44
CA LEU A 428 -8.45 9.55 13.55
C LEU A 428 -8.05 10.08 14.94
N GLU A 429 -8.78 11.05 15.50
CA GLU A 429 -8.58 11.51 16.88
C GLU A 429 -8.75 10.37 17.89
N SER A 430 -9.77 9.52 17.69
CA SER A 430 -9.99 8.33 18.52
C SER A 430 -8.79 7.39 18.48
N VAL A 431 -8.27 7.07 17.27
CA VAL A 431 -7.06 6.25 17.12
C VAL A 431 -5.90 6.83 17.94
N LEU A 432 -5.59 8.11 17.74
CA LEU A 432 -4.44 8.73 18.42
C LEU A 432 -4.60 8.73 19.94
N ARG A 433 -5.80 9.02 20.45
CA ARG A 433 -6.07 9.02 21.90
C ARG A 433 -5.98 7.61 22.48
N GLN A 434 -6.54 6.61 21.80
CA GLN A 434 -6.52 5.22 22.27
C GLN A 434 -5.11 4.62 22.28
N VAL A 435 -4.29 4.91 21.27
CA VAL A 435 -2.88 4.47 21.22
C VAL A 435 -2.07 5.19 22.28
N ALA A 436 -2.24 6.51 22.43
CA ALA A 436 -1.56 7.30 23.46
C ALA A 436 -1.96 6.93 24.90
N ALA A 437 -3.16 6.39 25.10
CA ALA A 437 -3.60 5.88 26.40
C ALA A 437 -2.93 4.54 26.79
N ARG A 438 -2.45 3.76 25.82
CA ARG A 438 -1.84 2.44 26.02
C ARG A 438 -0.58 2.23 25.16
N PRO A 439 0.39 3.16 25.19
CA PRO A 439 1.47 3.18 24.19
C PRO A 439 2.32 1.92 24.25
N ASP A 440 2.67 1.46 25.45
CA ASP A 440 3.46 0.24 25.64
C ASP A 440 2.73 -0.99 25.12
N THR A 441 1.40 -1.09 25.28
CA THR A 441 0.61 -2.20 24.75
C THR A 441 0.73 -2.31 23.23
N TYR A 442 0.62 -1.19 22.50
CA TYR A 442 0.75 -1.20 21.03
C TYR A 442 2.17 -1.52 20.59
N ARG A 443 3.17 -0.82 21.15
CA ARG A 443 4.59 -1.04 20.82
C ARG A 443 5.00 -2.50 21.09
N ASP A 444 4.71 -3.01 22.28
CA ASP A 444 5.22 -4.30 22.73
C ASP A 444 4.49 -5.46 22.04
N THR A 445 3.17 -5.32 21.80
CA THR A 445 2.41 -6.33 21.04
C THR A 445 2.93 -6.43 19.61
N VAL A 446 3.16 -5.29 18.95
CA VAL A 446 3.68 -5.26 17.58
C VAL A 446 5.12 -5.77 17.52
N ALA A 447 5.98 -5.37 18.46
CA ALA A 447 7.35 -5.86 18.55
C ALA A 447 7.40 -7.39 18.75
N ALA A 448 6.57 -7.93 19.64
CA ALA A 448 6.45 -9.38 19.85
C ALA A 448 5.92 -10.09 18.61
N ALA A 449 4.94 -9.51 17.89
CA ALA A 449 4.41 -10.06 16.65
C ALA A 449 5.48 -10.11 15.54
N ARG A 450 6.30 -9.06 15.41
CA ARG A 450 7.44 -9.02 14.47
C ARG A 450 8.48 -10.10 14.80
N ALA A 451 8.79 -10.28 16.08
CA ALA A 451 9.70 -11.35 16.54
C ALA A 451 9.13 -12.74 16.29
N ALA A 452 7.81 -12.94 16.49
CA ALA A 452 7.14 -14.22 16.23
C ALA A 452 7.18 -14.60 14.74
N VAL A 453 6.94 -13.65 13.83
CA VAL A 453 7.06 -13.89 12.38
C VAL A 453 8.50 -14.28 12.00
N ALA A 454 9.50 -13.58 12.53
CA ALA A 454 10.89 -13.94 12.31
C ALA A 454 11.22 -15.35 12.87
N ALA A 455 10.75 -15.67 14.07
CA ALA A 455 10.94 -17.00 14.67
C ALA A 455 10.28 -18.12 13.85
N GLN A 456 9.10 -17.87 13.27
CA GLN A 456 8.45 -18.80 12.34
C GLN A 456 9.33 -19.05 11.11
N GLY A 457 9.89 -18.01 10.49
CA GLY A 457 10.74 -18.23 9.31
C GLY A 457 12.10 -18.86 9.62
N ALA A 458 12.60 -18.74 10.85
CA ALA A 458 13.79 -19.45 11.32
C ALA A 458 13.56 -20.95 11.55
N ALA A 459 12.30 -21.40 11.62
CA ALA A 459 11.92 -22.77 11.96
C ALA A 459 11.00 -23.40 10.89
N PRO A 460 11.51 -23.72 9.69
CA PRO A 460 10.73 -24.45 8.68
C PRO A 460 10.30 -25.82 9.22
N GLY A 461 9.13 -26.30 8.82
CA GLY A 461 8.68 -27.64 9.19
C GLY A 461 7.16 -27.82 9.19
N ALA A 462 6.73 -29.05 9.42
CA ALA A 462 5.32 -29.42 9.44
C ALA A 462 4.54 -28.62 10.50
N GLY A 463 3.40 -28.03 10.12
CA GLY A 463 2.54 -27.24 11.00
C GLY A 463 2.92 -25.76 11.09
N ASN A 464 4.03 -25.34 10.47
CA ASN A 464 4.36 -23.93 10.25
C ASN A 464 4.06 -23.58 8.79
N ASP A 465 2.78 -23.41 8.50
CA ASP A 465 2.29 -23.20 7.15
C ASP A 465 2.23 -21.71 6.80
N LEU A 466 2.52 -21.39 5.55
CA LEU A 466 2.13 -20.14 4.92
C LEU A 466 0.77 -20.34 4.25
N ILE A 467 -0.23 -19.60 4.72
CA ILE A 467 -1.58 -19.66 4.16
C ILE A 467 -1.63 -18.81 2.89
N LEU A 468 -2.01 -19.42 1.78
CA LEU A 468 -2.05 -18.77 0.48
C LEU A 468 -3.45 -18.24 0.19
N TRP A 469 -4.47 -19.08 0.40
CA TRP A 469 -5.88 -18.75 0.13
C TRP A 469 -6.71 -18.90 1.39
N VAL A 470 -7.71 -18.04 1.54
CA VAL A 470 -8.58 -17.97 2.72
C VAL A 470 -10.02 -17.78 2.30
N ARG A 471 -10.94 -18.37 3.05
CA ARG A 471 -12.38 -18.19 2.91
C ARG A 471 -12.97 -17.47 4.10
N GLN A 472 -13.74 -16.43 3.80
CA GLN A 472 -14.48 -15.65 4.79
C GLN A 472 -15.58 -16.48 5.44
N LYS A 473 -15.94 -16.12 6.68
CA LYS A 473 -17.08 -16.70 7.37
C LYS A 473 -18.37 -16.25 6.71
N THR A 474 -19.29 -17.19 6.54
CA THR A 474 -20.64 -16.93 6.07
C THR A 474 -21.58 -16.76 7.26
N MET A 475 -22.25 -15.61 7.37
CA MET A 475 -23.38 -15.43 8.27
C MET A 475 -24.68 -15.57 7.49
N VAL A 476 -25.66 -16.25 8.09
CA VAL A 476 -27.00 -16.44 7.50
C VAL A 476 -27.96 -15.44 8.13
N SER A 477 -28.77 -14.82 7.28
CA SER A 477 -29.82 -13.88 7.65
C SER A 477 -29.43 -12.68 8.53
N PRO A 478 -28.31 -11.97 8.25
CA PRO A 478 -27.94 -10.82 9.06
C PRO A 478 -28.87 -9.62 8.83
N ASP A 479 -29.02 -8.80 9.88
CA ASP A 479 -29.67 -7.50 9.79
C ASP A 479 -28.69 -6.44 9.29
N GLN A 480 -29.15 -5.59 8.38
CA GLN A 480 -28.40 -4.42 7.93
C GLN A 480 -29.17 -3.14 8.20
N ALA A 481 -28.55 -2.22 8.92
CA ALA A 481 -29.10 -0.90 9.14
C ALA A 481 -28.93 -0.03 7.88
N VAL A 482 -30.00 0.67 7.50
CA VAL A 482 -30.05 1.55 6.33
C VAL A 482 -30.82 2.82 6.64
N LEU A 483 -30.72 3.82 5.77
CA LEU A 483 -31.57 4.99 5.76
C LEU A 483 -32.56 4.85 4.61
N SER A 484 -33.85 4.71 4.92
CA SER A 484 -34.89 4.36 3.94
C SER A 484 -35.90 5.48 3.74
N PHE A 485 -36.42 5.59 2.52
CA PHE A 485 -37.56 6.45 2.24
C PHE A 485 -38.85 5.95 2.89
N ASN A 486 -39.73 6.88 3.27
CA ASN A 486 -41.14 6.58 3.48
C ASN A 486 -41.83 6.23 2.15
N ALA A 487 -43.04 5.66 2.20
CA ALA A 487 -43.78 5.24 1.00
C ALA A 487 -44.05 6.37 0.00
N ALA A 488 -44.07 7.64 0.46
CA ALA A 488 -44.30 8.81 -0.36
C ALA A 488 -43.01 9.48 -0.89
N HIS A 489 -41.82 8.92 -0.59
CA HIS A 489 -40.50 9.50 -0.94
C HIS A 489 -40.28 10.95 -0.49
N THR A 490 -40.93 11.37 0.60
CA THR A 490 -40.84 12.75 1.13
C THR A 490 -39.96 12.86 2.37
N GLN A 491 -39.70 11.75 3.05
CA GLN A 491 -38.92 11.71 4.27
C GLN A 491 -38.06 10.45 4.30
N VAL A 492 -36.97 10.50 5.06
CA VAL A 492 -36.11 9.35 5.33
C VAL A 492 -36.02 9.07 6.82
N ALA A 493 -35.90 7.79 7.18
CA ALA A 493 -35.72 7.35 8.55
C ALA A 493 -34.81 6.12 8.61
N PRO A 494 -34.13 5.86 9.74
CA PRO A 494 -33.41 4.63 9.94
C PRO A 494 -34.33 3.41 9.80
N GLY A 495 -33.89 2.43 9.03
CA GLY A 495 -34.56 1.16 8.79
C GLY A 495 -33.62 -0.02 8.99
N THR A 496 -34.18 -1.23 8.90
CA THR A 496 -33.42 -2.47 8.95
C THR A 496 -33.88 -3.40 7.84
N LEU A 497 -32.93 -3.89 7.06
CA LEU A 497 -33.17 -4.85 6.00
C LEU A 497 -32.61 -6.22 6.42
N LYS A 498 -33.40 -7.27 6.17
CA LYS A 498 -32.96 -8.65 6.33
C LYS A 498 -32.21 -9.08 5.08
N MET A 499 -30.91 -9.35 5.23
CA MET A 499 -30.13 -9.97 4.17
C MET A 499 -30.34 -11.48 4.21
N ASN A 500 -30.02 -12.19 3.12
CA ASN A 500 -29.94 -13.65 3.11
C ASN A 500 -28.61 -14.12 3.71
N LYS A 501 -27.53 -13.41 3.39
CA LYS A 501 -26.17 -13.84 3.71
C LYS A 501 -25.21 -12.65 3.84
N SER A 502 -24.15 -12.79 4.64
CA SER A 502 -22.98 -11.92 4.55
C SER A 502 -21.66 -12.69 4.68
N TYR A 503 -20.64 -12.28 3.94
CA TYR A 503 -19.25 -12.75 4.05
C TYR A 503 -18.46 -11.83 4.98
N ARG A 504 -17.82 -12.39 6.01
CA ARG A 504 -17.19 -11.65 7.12
C ARG A 504 -15.72 -12.01 7.33
N ASN A 505 -14.94 -11.01 7.71
CA ASN A 505 -13.51 -11.11 8.05
C ASN A 505 -13.25 -11.33 9.55
N ASP A 506 -14.30 -11.47 10.36
CA ASP A 506 -14.16 -11.81 11.79
C ASP A 506 -13.60 -13.22 12.00
N GLN A 507 -13.75 -14.09 11.00
CA GLN A 507 -13.17 -15.43 10.98
C GLN A 507 -12.83 -15.85 9.55
N LEU A 508 -11.59 -16.27 9.33
CA LEU A 508 -11.08 -16.77 8.04
C LEU A 508 -10.71 -18.24 8.15
N THR A 509 -11.03 -19.02 7.12
CA THR A 509 -10.69 -20.45 7.01
C THR A 509 -9.63 -20.64 5.94
N PRO A 510 -8.45 -21.20 6.25
CA PRO A 510 -7.46 -21.56 5.23
C PRO A 510 -8.02 -22.52 4.18
N VAL A 511 -7.81 -22.19 2.90
CA VAL A 511 -8.23 -23.02 1.75
C VAL A 511 -7.02 -23.69 1.11
N LYS A 512 -5.91 -22.95 0.98
CA LYS A 512 -4.66 -23.43 0.38
C LYS A 512 -3.49 -22.94 1.22
N SER A 513 -2.56 -23.83 1.53
CA SER A 513 -1.34 -23.51 2.26
C SER A 513 -0.15 -24.29 1.71
N VAL A 514 1.04 -23.84 2.05
CA VAL A 514 2.30 -24.55 1.82
C VAL A 514 3.13 -24.51 3.09
N ALA A 515 4.00 -25.51 3.30
CA ALA A 515 4.95 -25.45 4.40
C ALA A 515 5.87 -24.22 4.24
N ARG A 516 6.12 -23.48 5.31
CA ARG A 516 7.02 -22.33 5.26
C ARG A 516 8.46 -22.78 5.00
N PRO A 517 9.13 -22.30 3.94
CA PRO A 517 10.55 -22.57 3.74
C PRO A 517 11.41 -21.73 4.69
N TYR A 518 12.66 -22.12 4.89
CA TYR A 518 13.64 -21.28 5.57
C TYR A 518 14.05 -20.09 4.70
N ALA A 519 14.20 -20.32 3.39
CA ALA A 519 14.58 -19.28 2.45
C ALA A 519 14.05 -19.55 1.03
N TYR A 520 13.92 -18.50 0.25
CA TYR A 520 13.79 -18.56 -1.21
C TYR A 520 15.14 -18.21 -1.85
N ILE A 521 15.49 -18.92 -2.93
CA ILE A 521 16.70 -18.65 -3.72
C ILE A 521 16.30 -18.35 -5.17
N LEU A 522 16.86 -17.27 -5.72
CA LEU A 522 16.65 -16.82 -7.10
C LEU A 522 17.99 -16.77 -7.84
N SER A 523 17.97 -16.91 -9.16
CA SER A 523 19.17 -16.78 -9.99
C SER A 523 19.70 -15.34 -10.00
N GLY A 524 21.00 -15.17 -10.25
CA GLY A 524 21.69 -13.87 -10.15
C GLY A 524 21.28 -12.82 -11.21
N ASP A 525 20.62 -13.24 -12.28
CA ASP A 525 20.03 -12.37 -13.31
C ASP A 525 18.69 -11.75 -12.88
N MET A 526 18.09 -12.20 -11.77
CA MET A 526 16.82 -11.68 -11.24
C MET A 526 16.96 -10.42 -10.39
N GLY A 527 17.93 -9.56 -10.69
CA GLY A 527 18.20 -8.34 -9.92
C GLY A 527 17.00 -7.40 -9.81
N ALA A 528 16.21 -7.27 -10.88
CA ALA A 528 14.98 -6.46 -10.86
C ALA A 528 13.88 -7.06 -9.95
N VAL A 529 13.80 -8.40 -9.84
CA VAL A 529 12.88 -9.07 -8.92
C VAL A 529 13.33 -8.83 -7.48
N ALA A 530 14.63 -9.02 -7.20
CA ALA A 530 15.23 -8.73 -5.90
C ALA A 530 14.99 -7.27 -5.48
N GLU A 531 15.18 -6.32 -6.39
CA GLU A 531 14.92 -4.91 -6.16
C GLU A 531 13.44 -4.65 -5.86
N ARG A 532 12.51 -5.25 -6.61
CA ARG A 532 11.08 -5.09 -6.38
C ARG A 532 10.65 -5.69 -5.04
N LEU A 533 11.19 -6.85 -4.66
CA LEU A 533 10.88 -7.50 -3.39
C LEU A 533 11.21 -6.61 -2.19
N THR A 534 12.23 -5.76 -2.27
CA THR A 534 12.60 -4.85 -1.17
C THR A 534 11.49 -3.84 -0.82
N CYS A 535 10.53 -3.60 -1.71
CA CYS A 535 9.32 -2.82 -1.39
C CYS A 535 8.49 -3.46 -0.26
N THR A 536 8.53 -4.80 -0.11
CA THR A 536 7.91 -5.51 1.02
C THR A 536 8.61 -5.24 2.36
N GLY A 537 9.78 -4.58 2.35
CA GLY A 537 10.63 -4.38 3.51
C GLY A 537 11.54 -5.57 3.82
N VAL A 538 11.60 -6.56 2.95
CA VAL A 538 12.50 -7.72 3.09
C VAL A 538 13.94 -7.33 2.81
N THR A 539 14.84 -7.84 3.65
CA THR A 539 16.27 -7.83 3.41
C THR A 539 16.60 -8.94 2.44
N VAL A 540 17.11 -8.56 1.26
CA VAL A 540 17.61 -9.51 0.27
C VAL A 540 19.10 -9.71 0.47
N ARG A 541 19.54 -10.96 0.43
CA ARG A 541 20.95 -11.35 0.51
C ARG A 541 21.44 -11.84 -0.84
N ARG A 542 22.76 -11.93 -1.02
CA ARG A 542 23.39 -12.47 -2.22
C ARG A 542 24.51 -13.44 -1.87
N LEU A 543 24.53 -14.59 -2.53
CA LEU A 543 25.60 -15.58 -2.35
C LEU A 543 26.94 -14.99 -2.78
N THR A 544 27.95 -15.14 -1.93
CA THR A 544 29.32 -14.67 -2.17
C THR A 544 30.17 -15.70 -2.92
N GLN A 545 29.72 -16.95 -2.96
CA GLN A 545 30.36 -18.06 -3.66
C GLN A 545 29.31 -19.06 -4.18
N ALA A 546 29.71 -19.91 -5.13
CA ALA A 546 28.85 -20.98 -5.59
C ALA A 546 28.50 -21.93 -4.43
N THR A 547 27.21 -22.27 -4.30
CA THR A 547 26.69 -23.02 -3.14
C THR A 547 25.68 -24.06 -3.59
N SER A 548 25.90 -25.33 -3.21
CA SER A 548 24.93 -26.41 -3.43
C SER A 548 23.93 -26.46 -2.27
N VAL A 549 22.65 -26.38 -2.59
CA VAL A 549 21.57 -26.32 -1.60
C VAL A 549 20.51 -27.37 -1.95
N PRO A 550 20.05 -28.20 -0.99
CA PRO A 550 18.85 -29.02 -1.17
C PRO A 550 17.63 -28.10 -1.22
N VAL A 551 16.88 -28.16 -2.31
CA VAL A 551 15.73 -27.29 -2.57
C VAL A 551 14.52 -28.10 -3.01
N GLU A 552 13.34 -27.54 -2.73
CA GLU A 552 12.12 -27.85 -3.46
C GLU A 552 12.02 -26.91 -4.67
N ALA A 553 11.88 -27.49 -5.86
CA ALA A 553 11.67 -26.81 -7.12
C ALA A 553 10.26 -27.09 -7.63
N TYR A 554 9.57 -26.05 -8.11
CA TYR A 554 8.24 -26.19 -8.69
C TYR A 554 8.29 -26.28 -10.21
N ARG A 555 7.44 -27.13 -10.78
CA ARG A 555 7.00 -27.07 -12.17
C ARG A 555 5.61 -26.44 -12.21
N ILE A 556 5.38 -25.52 -13.14
CA ILE A 556 4.05 -24.92 -13.34
C ILE A 556 3.22 -25.87 -14.19
N ASP A 557 2.19 -26.46 -13.60
CA ASP A 557 1.35 -27.45 -14.28
C ASP A 557 0.18 -26.79 -15.01
N GLU A 558 -0.41 -25.77 -14.39
CA GLU A 558 -1.65 -25.16 -14.85
C GLU A 558 -1.68 -23.65 -14.58
N VAL A 559 -2.14 -22.90 -15.58
CA VAL A 559 -2.51 -21.49 -15.49
C VAL A 559 -3.94 -21.36 -15.99
N VAL A 560 -4.79 -20.74 -15.19
CA VAL A 560 -6.19 -20.47 -15.52
C VAL A 560 -6.40 -18.97 -15.74
N ASN A 561 -7.50 -18.62 -16.39
CA ASN A 561 -7.94 -17.24 -16.54
C ASN A 561 -8.68 -16.78 -15.27
N ASP A 562 -8.90 -15.47 -15.17
CA ASP A 562 -9.65 -14.84 -14.07
C ASP A 562 -11.14 -15.21 -14.05
N ASP A 563 -11.71 -15.70 -15.14
CA ASP A 563 -13.09 -16.18 -15.23
C ASP A 563 -13.26 -17.69 -14.90
N ASP A 564 -12.19 -18.38 -14.52
CA ASP A 564 -12.24 -19.80 -14.21
C ASP A 564 -12.98 -20.07 -12.88
N PRO A 565 -13.96 -21.00 -12.82
CA PRO A 565 -14.68 -21.35 -11.60
C PRO A 565 -13.79 -21.80 -10.44
N ALA A 566 -12.60 -22.34 -10.69
CA ALA A 566 -11.65 -22.70 -9.64
C ALA A 566 -11.17 -21.50 -8.81
N LEU A 567 -11.31 -20.29 -9.36
CA LEU A 567 -10.95 -19.04 -8.69
C LEU A 567 -12.14 -18.32 -8.06
N ASP A 568 -13.34 -18.88 -8.14
CA ASP A 568 -14.53 -18.24 -7.59
C ASP A 568 -14.49 -18.09 -6.06
N MET A 569 -15.42 -17.30 -5.54
CA MET A 569 -15.56 -17.05 -4.11
C MET A 569 -15.81 -18.30 -3.28
N GLU A 570 -16.56 -19.27 -3.80
CA GLU A 570 -16.94 -20.45 -3.03
C GLU A 570 -15.73 -21.36 -2.83
N HIS A 571 -14.89 -21.50 -3.85
CA HIS A 571 -13.70 -22.35 -3.82
C HIS A 571 -12.55 -21.64 -3.11
N ARG A 572 -12.26 -20.40 -3.47
CA ARG A 572 -11.03 -19.69 -3.06
C ARG A 572 -11.23 -18.66 -1.97
N GLY A 573 -12.43 -18.11 -1.80
CA GLY A 573 -12.81 -17.34 -0.63
C GLY A 573 -12.48 -15.84 -0.63
N THR A 574 -12.02 -15.30 -1.76
CA THR A 574 -11.69 -13.87 -1.93
C THR A 574 -12.14 -13.39 -3.30
N ASP A 575 -12.75 -12.20 -3.38
CA ASP A 575 -13.30 -11.62 -4.62
C ASP A 575 -12.12 -11.23 -5.50
N TYR A 576 -11.64 -12.22 -6.24
CA TYR A 576 -10.54 -12.05 -7.17
C TYR A 576 -11.07 -11.48 -8.48
N PHE A 577 -11.55 -10.23 -8.42
CA PHE A 577 -11.90 -9.39 -9.56
C PHE A 577 -13.07 -9.84 -10.46
N PRO A 578 -13.88 -8.86 -10.92
CA PRO A 578 -13.75 -8.48 -12.33
C PRO A 578 -13.57 -6.97 -12.59
N TRP A 579 -13.51 -6.12 -11.57
CA TRP A 579 -13.49 -4.66 -11.74
C TRP A 579 -12.18 -3.96 -12.12
N ASN A 580 -11.01 -4.63 -12.24
CA ASN A 580 -9.78 -3.90 -12.56
C ASN A 580 -8.61 -4.67 -13.19
N GLY A 581 -8.87 -5.69 -14.03
CA GLY A 581 -7.98 -6.19 -15.13
C GLY A 581 -6.46 -6.31 -14.92
N THR A 582 -5.96 -6.28 -13.68
CA THR A 582 -4.53 -6.12 -13.37
C THR A 582 -3.84 -7.49 -13.31
N ILE A 583 -4.58 -8.53 -12.94
CA ILE A 583 -4.18 -9.93 -13.08
C ILE A 583 -5.33 -10.66 -13.79
N THR A 584 -5.04 -11.19 -14.97
CA THR A 584 -5.99 -11.96 -15.80
C THR A 584 -5.55 -13.41 -16.01
N LYS A 585 -4.39 -13.77 -15.45
CA LYS A 585 -3.77 -15.10 -15.53
C LYS A 585 -3.29 -15.51 -14.14
N VAL A 586 -3.70 -16.68 -13.67
CA VAL A 586 -3.38 -17.18 -12.33
C VAL A 586 -2.81 -18.59 -12.41
N ILE A 587 -1.68 -18.82 -11.76
CA ILE A 587 -1.13 -20.17 -11.57
C ILE A 587 -2.02 -20.93 -10.58
N ASN A 588 -2.61 -22.03 -11.02
CA ASN A 588 -3.55 -22.82 -10.21
C ASN A 588 -2.96 -24.17 -9.75
N GLY A 589 -2.02 -24.73 -10.52
CA GLY A 589 -1.43 -26.03 -10.28
C GLY A 589 0.11 -26.01 -10.40
N VAL A 590 0.78 -26.66 -9.46
CA VAL A 590 2.23 -26.89 -9.47
C VAL A 590 2.57 -28.27 -8.97
N THR A 591 3.66 -28.84 -9.50
CA THR A 591 4.27 -30.09 -9.01
C THR A 591 5.60 -29.75 -8.37
N ALA A 592 5.81 -30.22 -7.14
CA ALA A 592 7.08 -30.04 -6.42
C ALA A 592 8.03 -31.22 -6.64
N SER A 593 9.32 -30.94 -6.72
CA SER A 593 10.38 -31.96 -6.67
C SER A 593 11.50 -31.52 -5.74
N SER A 594 12.06 -32.46 -4.97
CA SER A 594 13.22 -32.21 -4.12
C SER A 594 14.50 -32.59 -4.85
N ARG A 595 15.47 -31.69 -4.93
CA ARG A 595 16.79 -31.96 -5.52
C ARG A 595 17.85 -31.00 -4.98
N THR A 596 19.11 -31.36 -5.11
CA THR A 596 20.22 -30.44 -4.84
C THR A 596 20.50 -29.60 -6.07
N VAL A 597 20.51 -28.27 -5.91
CA VAL A 597 20.87 -27.32 -6.97
C VAL A 597 22.11 -26.55 -6.55
N THR A 598 23.07 -26.40 -7.47
CA THR A 598 24.23 -25.53 -7.27
C THR A 598 23.95 -24.16 -7.85
N PHE A 599 23.83 -23.17 -6.96
CA PHE A 599 23.64 -21.78 -7.33
C PHE A 599 24.99 -21.08 -7.46
N PRO A 600 25.22 -20.28 -8.52
CA PRO A 600 26.45 -19.52 -8.66
C PRO A 600 26.55 -18.40 -7.61
N ALA A 601 27.77 -17.87 -7.42
CA ALA A 601 27.94 -16.59 -6.73
C ALA A 601 27.09 -15.52 -7.44
N GLY A 602 26.47 -14.62 -6.67
CA GLY A 602 25.58 -13.61 -7.20
C GLY A 602 24.09 -13.97 -7.17
N SER A 603 23.73 -15.23 -6.90
CA SER A 603 22.33 -15.63 -6.67
C SER A 603 21.73 -14.92 -5.45
N TYR A 604 20.46 -14.54 -5.55
CA TYR A 604 19.75 -13.85 -4.47
C TYR A 604 19.13 -14.85 -3.51
N VAL A 605 19.13 -14.49 -2.22
CA VAL A 605 18.58 -15.29 -1.14
C VAL A 605 17.67 -14.41 -0.29
N VAL A 606 16.46 -14.88 -0.05
CA VAL A 606 15.49 -14.24 0.83
C VAL A 606 15.19 -15.20 1.97
N THR A 607 15.81 -14.98 3.13
CA THR A 607 15.53 -15.77 4.34
C THR A 607 14.24 -15.28 4.99
N LEU A 608 13.47 -16.18 5.61
CA LEU A 608 12.20 -15.83 6.24
C LEU A 608 12.33 -15.48 7.73
N ASP A 609 13.53 -15.50 8.29
CA ASP A 609 13.85 -15.16 9.68
C ASP A 609 13.80 -13.65 9.98
N GLN A 610 12.82 -12.95 9.40
CA GLN A 610 12.67 -11.50 9.47
C GLN A 610 11.20 -11.06 9.52
N PRO A 611 10.88 -9.87 10.08
CA PRO A 611 9.49 -9.43 10.27
C PRO A 611 8.68 -9.24 8.97
N SER A 612 9.34 -8.98 7.84
CA SER A 612 8.75 -8.77 6.52
C SER A 612 8.66 -10.05 5.68
N ALA A 613 8.85 -11.22 6.29
CA ALA A 613 8.88 -12.50 5.58
C ALA A 613 7.57 -12.86 4.88
N ASN A 614 6.43 -12.62 5.53
CA ASN A 614 5.11 -13.00 4.99
C ASN A 614 4.78 -12.34 3.63
N PRO A 615 4.84 -11.00 3.46
CA PRO A 615 4.54 -10.39 2.17
C PRO A 615 5.56 -10.79 1.08
N ALA A 616 6.84 -10.98 1.44
CA ALA A 616 7.84 -11.46 0.49
C ALA A 616 7.57 -12.90 0.02
N ALA A 617 7.16 -13.77 0.95
CA ALA A 617 6.81 -15.15 0.64
C ALA A 617 5.55 -15.23 -0.24
N LEU A 618 4.50 -14.45 0.06
CA LEU A 618 3.30 -14.37 -0.78
C LEU A 618 3.60 -13.79 -2.17
N ALA A 619 4.57 -12.89 -2.30
CA ALA A 619 5.01 -12.40 -3.61
C ALA A 619 5.76 -13.46 -4.43
N LEU A 620 6.38 -14.46 -3.78
CA LEU A 620 7.24 -15.47 -4.39
C LEU A 620 6.59 -16.84 -4.57
N GLU A 621 5.63 -17.22 -3.75
CA GLU A 621 4.94 -18.50 -3.88
C GLU A 621 4.03 -18.51 -5.12
N PRO A 622 4.23 -19.43 -6.08
CA PRO A 622 3.50 -19.40 -7.35
C PRO A 622 1.99 -19.61 -7.19
N LEU A 623 1.55 -20.23 -6.08
CA LEU A 623 0.14 -20.45 -5.77
C LEU A 623 -0.51 -19.35 -4.92
N ALA A 624 0.25 -18.33 -4.46
CA ALA A 624 -0.32 -17.21 -3.71
C ALA A 624 -1.21 -16.32 -4.60
N ASN A 625 -2.10 -15.51 -4.00
CA ASN A 625 -3.12 -14.83 -4.79
C ASN A 625 -2.54 -13.82 -5.77
N ARG A 626 -1.67 -12.94 -5.29
CA ARG A 626 -1.07 -11.86 -6.06
C ARG A 626 0.45 -11.98 -6.15
N ASN A 627 0.93 -13.15 -6.58
CA ASN A 627 2.37 -13.37 -6.71
C ASN A 627 2.97 -12.73 -7.97
N LEU A 628 4.29 -12.53 -7.97
CA LEU A 628 5.05 -11.93 -9.07
C LEU A 628 5.03 -12.77 -10.35
N GLY A 629 4.70 -14.07 -10.29
CA GLY A 629 4.48 -14.91 -11.47
C GLY A 629 3.16 -14.61 -12.18
N ASN A 630 2.06 -14.43 -11.43
CA ASN A 630 0.76 -14.03 -11.97
C ASN A 630 0.83 -12.68 -12.70
N TYR A 631 1.55 -11.72 -12.12
CA TYR A 631 1.81 -10.43 -12.77
C TYR A 631 2.67 -10.58 -14.04
N TRP A 632 3.69 -11.44 -14.03
CA TRP A 632 4.48 -11.72 -15.23
C TRP A 632 3.61 -12.26 -16.36
N LEU A 633 2.77 -13.26 -16.07
CA LEU A 633 1.86 -13.88 -17.04
C LEU A 633 0.91 -12.85 -17.64
N THR A 634 0.32 -12.02 -16.79
CA THR A 634 -0.62 -10.97 -17.22
C THR A 634 0.08 -9.93 -18.09
N MET A 635 1.22 -9.40 -17.65
CA MET A 635 1.96 -8.40 -18.40
C MET A 635 2.49 -8.92 -19.73
N ASN A 636 2.96 -10.18 -19.75
CA ASN A 636 3.39 -10.84 -20.99
C ASN A 636 2.23 -11.01 -21.97
N ALA A 637 1.05 -11.44 -21.49
CA ALA A 637 -0.15 -11.57 -22.32
C ALA A 637 -0.61 -10.22 -22.90
N LEU A 638 -0.36 -9.12 -22.18
CA LEU A 638 -0.64 -7.76 -22.63
C LEU A 638 0.46 -7.15 -23.52
N GLY A 639 1.56 -7.87 -23.78
CA GLY A 639 2.71 -7.34 -24.53
C GLY A 639 3.42 -6.17 -23.83
N LYS A 640 3.34 -6.10 -22.50
CA LYS A 640 3.93 -5.05 -21.66
C LYS A 640 5.24 -5.52 -21.04
N SER A 641 5.98 -4.59 -20.44
CA SER A 641 7.22 -4.90 -19.73
C SER A 641 6.97 -5.87 -18.58
N THR A 642 7.73 -6.95 -18.56
CA THR A 642 7.72 -7.98 -17.51
C THR A 642 8.86 -7.79 -16.49
N ALA A 643 9.63 -6.72 -16.61
CA ALA A 643 10.78 -6.45 -15.75
C ALA A 643 10.37 -6.39 -14.27
N GLY A 644 11.13 -7.09 -13.42
CA GLY A 644 10.91 -7.19 -11.98
C GLY A 644 9.82 -8.19 -11.57
N PHE A 645 9.20 -8.90 -12.51
CA PHE A 645 8.28 -10.01 -12.23
C PHE A 645 8.97 -11.36 -12.48
N VAL A 646 8.49 -12.42 -11.84
CA VAL A 646 9.11 -13.75 -11.93
C VAL A 646 8.66 -14.42 -13.23
N PRO A 647 9.57 -14.81 -14.15
CA PRO A 647 9.18 -15.40 -15.42
C PRO A 647 8.51 -16.77 -15.25
N VAL A 648 7.48 -17.02 -16.05
CA VAL A 648 6.65 -18.23 -15.95
C VAL A 648 6.53 -18.90 -17.31
N THR A 649 6.76 -20.21 -17.34
CA THR A 649 6.50 -21.06 -18.50
C THR A 649 5.61 -22.21 -18.07
N VAL A 650 4.41 -22.35 -18.67
CA VAL A 650 3.52 -23.49 -18.41
C VAL A 650 4.21 -24.78 -18.86
N GLY A 651 4.18 -25.80 -18.01
CA GLY A 651 4.93 -27.04 -18.15
C GLY A 651 6.41 -26.95 -17.79
N GLY A 652 6.93 -25.73 -17.57
CA GLY A 652 8.32 -25.45 -17.24
C GLY A 652 8.56 -25.28 -15.74
N GLU A 653 9.83 -25.15 -15.38
CA GLU A 653 10.28 -24.91 -14.01
C GLU A 653 10.03 -23.45 -13.60
N TYR A 654 9.50 -23.26 -12.39
CA TYR A 654 9.36 -21.94 -11.77
C TYR A 654 10.69 -21.55 -11.12
N PRO A 655 11.30 -20.42 -11.51
CA PRO A 655 12.69 -20.12 -11.19
C PRO A 655 12.87 -19.47 -9.80
N VAL A 656 12.11 -19.95 -8.82
CA VAL A 656 12.19 -19.59 -7.41
C VAL A 656 12.23 -20.88 -6.61
N TYR A 657 13.33 -21.10 -5.90
CA TYR A 657 13.60 -22.36 -5.22
C TYR A 657 13.39 -22.22 -3.72
N ARG A 658 12.75 -23.22 -3.11
CA ARG A 658 12.44 -23.24 -1.67
C ARG A 658 13.50 -24.05 -0.93
N CYS A 659 14.24 -23.40 -0.05
CA CYS A 659 15.16 -24.07 0.88
C CYS A 659 14.39 -24.46 2.14
N MET A 660 14.13 -25.76 2.32
CA MET A 660 13.36 -26.26 3.47
C MET A 660 14.23 -26.54 4.70
N SER A 661 15.55 -26.61 4.53
CA SER A 661 16.51 -26.89 5.61
C SER A 661 17.08 -25.60 6.18
N VAL A 662 17.23 -25.54 7.51
CA VAL A 662 17.98 -24.46 8.17
C VAL A 662 19.46 -24.62 7.80
N LEU A 663 19.97 -23.68 7.00
CA LEU A 663 21.34 -23.73 6.47
C LEU A 663 22.05 -22.39 6.64
N SER A 664 23.33 -22.46 6.99
CA SER A 664 24.23 -21.30 6.91
C SER A 664 24.66 -21.10 5.45
N LEU A 665 23.98 -20.20 4.74
CA LEU A 665 24.33 -19.86 3.37
C LEU A 665 25.43 -18.77 3.37
N PRO A 666 26.49 -18.88 2.54
CA PRO A 666 27.53 -17.86 2.43
C PRO A 666 26.97 -16.67 1.65
N ALA A 667 26.09 -15.89 2.30
CA ALA A 667 25.36 -14.80 1.69
C ALA A 667 25.54 -13.50 2.48
N GLU A 668 25.79 -12.41 1.77
CA GLU A 668 25.85 -11.05 2.33
C GLU A 668 24.50 -10.34 2.18
N ALA A 669 24.13 -9.47 3.12
CA ALA A 669 22.97 -8.59 2.94
C ALA A 669 23.29 -7.50 1.91
N LEU A 670 22.31 -7.16 1.07
CA LEU A 670 22.44 -6.11 0.07
C LEU A 670 21.81 -4.82 0.57
N SER A 671 22.47 -3.68 0.34
CA SER A 671 21.81 -2.39 0.41
C SER A 671 21.06 -2.15 -0.90
N VAL A 672 19.73 -2.25 -0.85
CA VAL A 672 18.82 -1.95 -1.98
C VAL A 672 17.81 -0.87 -1.57
N ALA A 673 18.25 0.04 -0.69
CA ALA A 673 17.39 1.04 -0.09
C ALA A 673 17.03 2.12 -1.13
N ARG A 674 15.73 2.44 -1.22
CA ARG A 674 15.24 3.58 -2.01
C ARG A 674 15.40 4.86 -1.19
N PRO A 675 16.07 5.91 -1.71
CA PRO A 675 16.15 7.19 -1.02
C PRO A 675 14.88 8.03 -1.21
N PHE A 676 14.74 9.08 -0.38
CA PHE A 676 13.77 10.16 -0.64
C PHE A 676 14.44 11.29 -1.43
N LEU A 677 13.73 11.79 -2.44
CA LEU A 677 14.21 12.83 -3.35
C LEU A 677 13.24 14.02 -3.36
N ASP A 678 13.74 15.26 -3.34
CA ASP A 678 12.98 16.47 -3.65
C ASP A 678 13.48 17.03 -4.98
N GLY A 679 12.60 17.15 -5.98
CA GLY A 679 12.95 17.51 -7.36
C GLY A 679 13.21 16.36 -8.33
N ALA A 680 13.01 15.09 -7.93
CA ALA A 680 13.20 13.93 -8.83
C ALA A 680 12.40 12.70 -8.36
N VAL A 681 12.43 11.63 -9.17
CA VAL A 681 11.88 10.31 -8.85
C VAL A 681 12.94 9.22 -8.93
N VAL A 682 12.88 8.24 -8.02
CA VAL A 682 13.71 7.03 -8.10
C VAL A 682 13.11 6.07 -9.12
N ALA A 683 13.83 5.82 -10.22
CA ALA A 683 13.40 4.91 -11.27
C ALA A 683 13.71 3.44 -10.93
N SER A 684 14.93 3.18 -10.47
CA SER A 684 15.41 1.87 -10.08
C SER A 684 16.52 1.98 -9.03
N CYS A 685 16.69 0.93 -8.24
CA CYS A 685 17.80 0.75 -7.31
C CYS A 685 18.63 -0.46 -7.75
N LEU A 686 19.94 -0.35 -7.64
CA LEU A 686 20.85 -1.44 -7.90
C LEU A 686 21.36 -2.00 -6.58
N PRO A 687 21.38 -3.34 -6.40
CA PRO A 687 21.89 -3.93 -5.19
C PRO A 687 23.37 -3.58 -4.96
N LEU A 688 23.67 -3.03 -3.79
CA LEU A 688 25.04 -2.79 -3.33
C LEU A 688 25.44 -3.82 -2.27
N GLY A 689 26.42 -4.66 -2.60
CA GLY A 689 27.10 -5.56 -1.66
C GLY A 689 28.60 -5.29 -1.58
N SER A 690 29.34 -6.17 -0.89
CA SER A 690 30.78 -6.03 -0.70
C SER A 690 31.54 -6.08 -2.02
N ALA A 691 31.03 -6.82 -3.01
CA ALA A 691 31.67 -6.91 -4.34
C ALA A 691 31.64 -5.57 -5.09
N GLU A 692 30.51 -4.84 -5.04
CA GLU A 692 30.39 -3.50 -5.64
C GLU A 692 31.18 -2.46 -4.84
N LEU A 693 31.22 -2.60 -3.51
CA LEU A 693 31.91 -1.66 -2.62
C LEU A 693 33.43 -1.88 -2.55
N ALA A 694 33.95 -3.09 -2.78
CA ALA A 694 35.36 -3.40 -2.62
C ALA A 694 36.30 -2.60 -3.55
N PRO A 695 36.00 -2.43 -4.85
CA PRO A 695 36.77 -1.53 -5.72
C PRO A 695 36.68 -0.05 -5.31
N LEU A 696 35.57 0.34 -4.68
CA LEU A 696 35.31 1.72 -4.23
C LEU A 696 36.10 2.06 -2.96
N ASN A 697 36.16 1.13 -2.00
CA ASN A 697 36.86 1.28 -0.73
C ASN A 697 38.39 1.50 -0.89
N LYS A 698 39.03 0.77 -1.82
CA LYS A 698 40.52 0.76 -1.92
C LYS A 698 41.13 1.98 -2.62
N THR A 699 40.35 2.75 -3.38
CA THR A 699 40.91 3.68 -4.38
C THR A 699 40.44 5.13 -4.23
N ALA A 700 39.32 5.39 -3.55
CA ALA A 700 38.67 6.70 -3.54
C ALA A 700 38.42 7.31 -2.14
N LEU A 701 38.44 6.52 -1.06
CA LEU A 701 38.20 6.99 0.33
C LEU A 701 39.40 6.77 1.28
N GLY A 702 40.55 6.36 0.75
CA GLY A 702 41.74 6.04 1.55
C GLY A 702 41.56 4.79 2.40
N SER A 703 41.83 4.88 3.70
CA SER A 703 41.67 3.77 4.67
C SER A 703 40.25 3.67 5.28
N LYS A 704 39.32 4.54 4.88
CA LYS A 704 37.97 4.56 5.44
C LYS A 704 37.08 3.50 4.78
N GLU A 705 36.31 2.79 5.60
CA GLU A 705 35.42 1.72 5.13
C GLU A 705 34.00 2.25 4.91
N VAL A 706 33.43 1.97 3.73
CA VAL A 706 32.01 2.22 3.46
C VAL A 706 31.14 1.26 4.28
N ARG A 707 30.18 1.83 5.01
CA ARG A 707 29.21 1.10 5.86
C ARG A 707 27.82 1.02 5.25
N PHE A 708 27.45 2.01 4.44
CA PHE A 708 26.16 2.11 3.80
C PHE A 708 26.29 2.80 2.45
N GLY A 709 25.37 2.55 1.53
CA GLY A 709 25.29 3.31 0.30
C GLY A 709 23.96 3.16 -0.43
N TYR A 710 23.67 4.16 -1.25
CA TYR A 710 22.62 4.18 -2.24
C TYR A 710 23.24 4.05 -3.62
N PHE A 711 22.71 3.12 -4.42
CA PHE A 711 22.97 3.07 -5.87
C PHE A 711 21.64 3.00 -6.58
N PHE A 712 21.31 4.07 -7.29
CA PHE A 712 20.00 4.21 -7.90
C PHE A 712 20.09 5.04 -9.17
N THR A 713 19.04 4.95 -9.98
CA THR A 713 18.82 5.84 -11.13
C THR A 713 17.73 6.83 -10.76
N ALA A 714 18.05 8.12 -10.87
CA ALA A 714 17.09 9.20 -10.73
C ALA A 714 16.63 9.66 -12.12
N GLU A 715 15.34 9.96 -12.24
CA GLU A 715 14.77 10.53 -13.45
C GLU A 715 14.17 11.91 -13.18
N ALA A 716 14.20 12.76 -14.19
CA ALA A 716 13.53 14.05 -14.20
C ALA A 716 12.01 13.84 -14.17
N THR A 717 11.32 14.51 -13.26
CA THR A 717 9.87 14.39 -13.13
C THR A 717 9.15 14.88 -14.37
N ASP A 718 9.58 16.01 -14.94
CA ASP A 718 9.03 16.64 -16.13
C ASP A 718 9.43 15.95 -17.44
N GLN A 719 10.50 15.15 -17.42
CA GLN A 719 11.00 14.37 -18.55
C GLN A 719 11.36 12.93 -18.14
N PRO A 720 10.38 12.06 -17.85
CA PRO A 720 10.61 10.68 -17.44
C PRO A 720 11.52 9.91 -18.40
N GLY A 721 12.42 9.10 -17.84
CA GLY A 721 13.49 8.42 -18.58
C GLY A 721 14.72 9.29 -18.91
N GLN A 722 14.70 10.59 -18.62
CA GLN A 722 15.87 11.46 -18.74
C GLN A 722 16.49 11.78 -17.36
N LYS A 723 17.79 12.06 -17.34
CA LYS A 723 18.47 12.47 -16.11
C LYS A 723 17.95 13.84 -15.63
N PRO A 724 17.74 14.03 -14.31
CA PRO A 724 17.40 15.34 -13.77
C PRO A 724 18.59 16.30 -13.85
N ALA A 725 18.31 17.61 -13.90
CA ALA A 725 19.35 18.65 -13.81
C ALA A 725 20.03 18.64 -12.42
N GLY A 726 19.24 18.35 -11.39
CA GLY A 726 19.70 18.07 -10.03
C GLY A 726 18.53 18.03 -9.06
N PHE A 727 18.71 17.39 -7.92
CA PHE A 727 17.69 17.22 -6.89
C PHE A 727 18.32 17.16 -5.49
N ASP A 728 17.48 17.21 -4.48
CA ASP A 728 17.89 17.09 -3.09
C ASP A 728 17.68 15.66 -2.60
N LEU A 729 18.76 15.04 -2.12
CA LEU A 729 18.79 13.68 -1.60
C LEU A 729 18.73 13.71 -0.07
N VAL A 730 17.71 13.10 0.51
CA VAL A 730 17.61 12.92 1.97
C VAL A 730 18.45 11.72 2.39
N LEU A 731 19.34 11.95 3.36
CA LEU A 731 20.29 10.98 3.87
C LEU A 731 19.87 10.48 5.25
N PRO A 732 19.81 9.15 5.47
CA PRO A 732 19.51 8.60 6.79
C PRO A 732 20.67 8.82 7.76
N LYS A 733 20.34 8.90 9.04
CA LYS A 733 21.33 8.91 10.14
C LYS A 733 21.89 7.53 10.48
N GLU A 734 21.11 6.47 10.25
CA GLU A 734 21.53 5.09 10.51
C GLU A 734 21.33 4.22 9.27
N GLY A 735 22.20 3.21 9.10
CA GLY A 735 22.08 2.24 8.01
C GLY A 735 23.00 1.04 8.25
N ASN A 736 22.52 -0.16 7.91
CA ASN A 736 23.26 -1.43 8.11
C ASN A 736 23.81 -1.63 9.53
N GLY A 737 23.14 -1.09 10.56
CA GLY A 737 23.58 -1.18 11.95
C GLY A 737 24.67 -0.18 12.35
N TYR A 738 24.97 0.83 11.51
CA TYR A 738 25.95 1.89 11.79
C TYR A 738 25.27 3.26 11.92
N THR A 739 25.81 4.11 12.78
CA THR A 739 25.55 5.57 12.72
C THR A 739 26.38 6.15 11.58
N LEU A 740 25.73 6.81 10.64
CA LEU A 740 26.32 7.29 9.39
C LEU A 740 26.88 8.70 9.56
N GLU A 741 28.20 8.84 9.49
CA GLU A 741 28.90 10.07 9.83
C GLU A 741 29.13 10.95 8.61
N THR A 742 30.03 10.53 7.71
CA THR A 742 30.40 11.30 6.51
C THR A 742 29.88 10.62 5.27
N TRP A 743 29.16 11.38 4.46
CA TRP A 743 28.64 10.95 3.17
C TRP A 743 29.51 11.46 2.03
N TYR A 744 29.51 10.70 0.95
CA TYR A 744 30.27 10.96 -0.25
C TYR A 744 29.39 10.69 -1.48
N LEU A 745 29.51 11.55 -2.49
CA LEU A 745 28.92 11.36 -3.81
C LEU A 745 30.01 10.97 -4.80
N TYR A 746 29.72 10.02 -5.68
CA TYR A 746 30.65 9.64 -6.75
C TYR A 746 30.61 10.67 -7.88
N ASP A 747 31.76 11.28 -8.18
CA ASP A 747 31.95 12.11 -9.37
C ASP A 747 32.24 11.21 -10.58
N TRP A 748 31.26 11.10 -11.49
CA TRP A 748 31.35 10.23 -12.67
C TRP A 748 32.34 10.72 -13.73
N VAL A 749 32.76 11.99 -13.68
CA VAL A 749 33.75 12.56 -14.60
C VAL A 749 35.16 12.31 -14.11
N GLN A 750 35.41 12.56 -12.83
CA GLN A 750 36.72 12.38 -12.18
C GLN A 750 36.98 10.92 -11.80
N GLY A 751 35.92 10.13 -11.60
CA GLY A 751 36.01 8.74 -11.18
C GLY A 751 36.41 8.57 -9.71
N THR A 752 36.03 9.51 -8.86
CA THR A 752 36.40 9.59 -7.43
C THR A 752 35.21 9.96 -6.57
N PHE A 753 35.30 9.71 -5.25
CA PHE A 753 34.30 10.16 -4.30
C PHE A 753 34.64 11.55 -3.76
N VAL A 754 33.64 12.42 -3.72
CA VAL A 754 33.73 13.77 -3.15
C VAL A 754 32.85 13.84 -1.90
N PRO A 755 33.33 14.40 -0.78
CA PRO A 755 32.51 14.61 0.41
C PRO A 755 31.21 15.35 0.07
N ALA A 756 30.07 14.80 0.49
CA ALA A 756 28.77 15.40 0.29
C ALA A 756 28.53 16.48 1.35
N THR A 757 28.35 17.72 0.91
CA THR A 757 28.10 18.85 1.82
C THR A 757 26.60 18.95 2.11
N PRO A 758 26.18 18.88 3.39
CA PRO A 758 24.77 19.05 3.73
C PRO A 758 24.24 20.41 3.31
N VAL A 759 23.03 20.44 2.76
CA VAL A 759 22.28 21.66 2.50
C VAL A 759 21.27 21.90 3.62
N ALA A 760 20.94 23.18 3.86
CA ALA A 760 19.94 23.53 4.85
C ALA A 760 18.58 22.95 4.46
N SER A 761 17.96 22.21 5.38
CA SER A 761 16.61 21.67 5.20
C SER A 761 15.68 22.24 6.26
N THR A 762 14.53 22.76 5.83
CA THR A 762 13.47 23.27 6.72
C THR A 762 12.82 22.15 7.54
N SER A 763 12.97 20.89 7.13
CA SER A 763 12.50 19.71 7.85
C SER A 763 13.47 19.21 8.92
N GLY A 764 14.69 19.76 8.99
CA GLY A 764 15.75 19.22 9.83
C GLY A 764 16.26 17.84 9.38
N ALA A 765 15.80 17.33 8.24
CA ALA A 765 16.39 16.16 7.60
C ALA A 765 17.82 16.47 7.15
N ARG A 766 18.69 15.47 7.19
CA ARG A 766 20.02 15.58 6.59
C ARG A 766 19.85 15.48 5.07
N THR A 767 20.10 16.57 4.35
CA THR A 767 19.91 16.62 2.90
C THR A 767 21.20 17.02 2.21
N VAL A 768 21.47 16.47 1.02
CA VAL A 768 22.57 16.91 0.15
C VAL A 768 22.06 17.17 -1.26
N ARG A 769 22.64 18.16 -1.93
CA ARG A 769 22.34 18.45 -3.33
C ARG A 769 23.07 17.46 -4.23
N VAL A 770 22.36 16.85 -5.18
CA VAL A 770 22.90 15.95 -6.21
C VAL A 770 22.70 16.62 -7.57
N GLU A 771 23.80 16.99 -8.23
CA GLU A 771 23.79 17.65 -9.54
C GLU A 771 25.11 17.47 -10.28
N GLY A 772 25.17 17.91 -11.54
CA GLY A 772 26.39 17.92 -12.34
C GLY A 772 27.04 16.54 -12.44
N ASN A 773 28.30 16.44 -12.02
CA ASN A 773 29.08 15.20 -12.13
C ASN A 773 28.65 14.09 -11.15
N ALA A 774 27.81 14.39 -10.16
CA ALA A 774 27.27 13.37 -9.25
C ALA A 774 26.23 12.46 -9.94
N LEU A 775 25.81 12.84 -11.15
CA LEU A 775 24.89 12.11 -12.03
C LEU A 775 25.62 11.68 -13.30
N ASP A 776 25.49 10.41 -13.67
CA ASP A 776 25.95 9.98 -14.99
C ASP A 776 24.94 10.35 -16.11
N ALA A 777 25.27 10.01 -17.35
CA ALA A 777 24.41 10.31 -18.50
C ALA A 777 23.03 9.64 -18.44
N SER A 778 22.88 8.54 -17.69
CA SER A 778 21.61 7.84 -17.46
C SER A 778 20.89 8.27 -16.18
N GLY A 779 21.42 9.24 -15.42
CA GLY A 779 20.87 9.67 -14.14
C GLY A 779 21.26 8.78 -12.96
N ARG A 780 22.29 7.94 -13.10
CA ARG A 780 22.76 7.10 -12.00
C ARG A 780 23.51 7.89 -10.95
N VAL A 781 23.27 7.53 -9.70
CA VAL A 781 23.84 8.13 -8.50
C VAL A 781 24.40 7.04 -7.62
N LEU A 782 25.62 7.25 -7.15
CA LEU A 782 26.26 6.42 -6.15
C LEU A 782 26.64 7.31 -4.96
N ALA A 783 25.93 7.14 -3.86
CA ALA A 783 26.16 7.84 -2.61
C ALA A 783 26.57 6.83 -1.54
N VAL A 784 27.67 7.06 -0.82
CA VAL A 784 28.17 6.13 0.20
C VAL A 784 28.45 6.86 1.50
N ALA A 785 28.32 6.14 2.61
CA ALA A 785 28.58 6.66 3.93
C ALA A 785 29.64 5.82 4.65
N THR A 786 30.52 6.53 5.35
CA THR A 786 31.33 5.97 6.43
C THR A 786 30.54 6.04 7.74
N GLY A 787 30.85 5.19 8.70
CA GLY A 787 30.12 5.18 9.96
C GLY A 787 30.79 4.36 11.04
N VAL A 788 30.30 4.55 12.25
CA VAL A 788 30.73 3.86 13.47
C VAL A 788 29.60 3.00 14.01
N ILE A 789 29.97 1.97 14.76
CA ILE A 789 28.98 1.16 15.48
C ILE A 789 28.31 2.09 16.50
N PRO A 790 26.96 2.14 16.56
CA PRO A 790 26.24 3.01 17.49
C PRO A 790 26.70 2.71 18.92
N THR A 791 27.05 3.75 19.67
CA THR A 791 27.38 3.57 21.09
C THR A 791 26.07 3.35 21.84
N ILE A 792 25.81 2.13 22.31
CA ILE A 792 24.60 1.84 23.10
C ILE A 792 24.77 2.48 24.48
N THR A 793 24.32 3.72 24.66
CA THR A 793 24.13 4.32 25.98
C THR A 793 22.70 4.05 26.45
N HIS A 794 22.40 2.82 26.85
CA HIS A 794 21.22 2.56 27.68
C HIS A 794 21.64 2.51 29.14
N THR A 795 21.21 3.49 29.93
CA THR A 795 21.10 3.32 31.38
C THR A 795 19.98 2.30 31.62
N PRO A 796 20.25 1.13 32.22
CA PRO A 796 19.21 0.13 32.41
C PRO A 796 18.21 0.60 33.48
N THR A 797 16.94 0.71 33.12
CA THR A 797 15.84 0.67 34.09
C THR A 797 15.83 -0.73 34.72
N PRO A 798 15.83 -0.90 36.06
CA PRO A 798 15.90 -2.22 36.65
C PRO A 798 14.63 -3.02 36.34
N GLY A 799 14.80 -4.15 35.65
CA GLY A 799 13.76 -5.16 35.51
C GLY A 799 13.15 -5.32 34.12
N HIS A 800 13.96 -5.64 33.10
CA HIS A 800 13.49 -6.43 31.95
C HIS A 800 14.70 -7.08 31.27
N ARG A 801 14.76 -8.41 31.24
CA ARG A 801 15.74 -9.14 30.43
C ARG A 801 15.32 -9.02 28.96
N SER A 802 16.00 -8.13 28.25
CA SER A 802 15.97 -7.96 26.80
C SER A 802 16.80 -9.07 26.14
N SER A 803 16.20 -9.87 25.25
CA SER A 803 16.92 -10.72 24.30
C SER A 803 17.19 -9.90 23.04
N GLY A 804 18.31 -9.18 23.03
CA GLY A 804 18.83 -8.52 21.83
C GLY A 804 19.33 -9.55 20.83
N GLY A 805 18.77 -9.51 19.62
CA GLY A 805 19.36 -10.17 18.45
C GLY A 805 20.59 -9.38 18.01
N CYS A 806 21.77 -9.99 18.10
CA CYS A 806 23.03 -9.46 17.61
C CYS A 806 23.32 -9.99 16.21
N ASP A 807 23.39 -9.07 15.25
CA ASP A 807 24.32 -9.18 14.13
C ASP A 807 25.74 -8.92 14.67
N ALA A 808 26.56 -9.96 14.79
CA ALA A 808 28.01 -9.85 14.88
C ALA A 808 28.65 -11.19 14.47
N GLY A 809 29.61 -11.14 13.55
CA GLY A 809 30.29 -12.30 13.00
C GLY A 809 31.14 -13.11 14.00
N ALA A 810 31.18 -14.41 13.72
CA ALA A 810 32.18 -15.43 14.05
C ALA A 810 33.20 -15.14 15.18
N PHE A 811 33.14 -15.93 16.27
CA PHE A 811 34.31 -16.45 17.02
C PHE A 811 33.98 -17.83 17.62
N PRO A 812 34.99 -18.71 17.85
CA PRO A 812 34.82 -20.16 17.84
C PRO A 812 34.27 -20.73 19.16
N ALA A 813 33.66 -21.91 19.04
CA ALA A 813 33.07 -22.68 20.13
C ALA A 813 34.05 -22.94 21.28
N VAL A 814 33.66 -22.53 22.49
CA VAL A 814 34.18 -23.08 23.74
C VAL A 814 33.06 -23.87 24.40
N ALA A 815 33.22 -25.20 24.40
CA ALA A 815 32.35 -26.11 25.11
C ALA A 815 32.46 -25.88 26.62
N VAL A 816 31.32 -25.70 27.31
CA VAL A 816 31.25 -25.70 28.77
C VAL A 816 30.40 -26.89 29.20
N LEU A 817 31.07 -27.84 29.86
CA LEU A 817 30.49 -28.98 30.53
C LEU A 817 29.52 -28.53 31.63
N LEU A 818 28.31 -29.08 31.60
CA LEU A 818 27.37 -29.09 32.72
C LEU A 818 27.83 -30.13 33.77
N VAL A 819 28.10 -29.69 34.99
CA VAL A 819 28.18 -30.57 36.17
C VAL A 819 27.01 -30.24 37.09
N LEU A 820 26.15 -31.23 37.28
CA LEU A 820 25.05 -31.28 38.24
C LEU A 820 25.58 -31.49 39.67
N ALA A 821 25.02 -30.78 40.65
CA ALA A 821 24.93 -31.28 42.02
C ALA A 821 23.76 -30.60 42.79
N PRO A 822 22.96 -31.36 43.58
CA PRO A 822 21.74 -30.88 44.23
C PRO A 822 22.01 -30.44 45.68
N VAL A 823 21.26 -29.47 46.19
CA VAL A 823 21.22 -29.18 47.63
C VAL A 823 19.77 -29.23 48.13
N ALA A 824 19.56 -30.19 49.02
CA ALA A 824 18.32 -30.50 49.71
C ALA A 824 17.94 -29.43 50.74
N PHE A 825 16.64 -29.12 50.81
CA PHE A 825 16.02 -28.38 51.89
C PHE A 825 15.67 -29.32 53.04
N LEU A 826 16.02 -28.94 54.27
CA LEU A 826 15.54 -29.57 55.50
C LEU A 826 14.85 -28.54 56.41
N ARG A 827 13.64 -28.93 56.82
CA ARG A 827 12.60 -28.25 57.62
C ARG A 827 13.05 -27.69 58.97
N ARG A 828 12.31 -26.66 59.41
CA ARG A 828 11.53 -26.51 60.68
C ARG A 828 11.27 -25.00 60.88
N ARG A 829 10.10 -24.49 61.25
CA ARG A 829 8.83 -24.99 61.78
C ARG A 829 7.71 -24.13 61.21
#